data_AF-A0A212PLY3-F1
#
_entry.id   AF-A0A212PLY3-F1
#
_cell.length_a   1.000
_cell.length_b   1.000
_cell.length_c   1.000
_cell.angle_alpha   90.00
_cell.angle_beta   90.00
_cell.angle_gamma   90.00
#
_symmetry.space_group_name_H-M   'P 1'
#
loop_
_entity.id
_entity.type
_entity.pdbx_description
1 polymer ?
#
loop_
_entity_poly.entity_id
_entity_poly.type
_entity_poly.pdbx_seq_one_letter_code
_entity_poly.pdbx_strand_id
1 'polypeptide(L)'
;MRTESPSSINKITRPRMSDILPRERLFHILDHCLERPVTWIHGPGGSGKSTLVASYLDFRKLPSIWYQVDQGDADVATLFHYMRLAARKAAPQRGRPLPLFTPEYQPGAETFARRYFEKLFARLKPPYTLVLDDYHEVGPDSIFHEVVKYAFAEVPQGINIIVMSRTPPPPAMARLRAGKQMSFVGWDELRLTVEETTGIIQLHGRSGEWPEAFGKLHDRIGGWVAGLVLLLERGSVEELEQWLEGKRTQQEIFNYFAEELFNKTDPRIRDLLLKTSFMPAVLPRLAERLSENSDAAVILAELHNHSFFTEKRYDGEVIYRFHPLFREYLINKAETVYDRQHLAQIKASASDLLEESGRIEEAASLCIDTSDWSRLAGLIVRNAPTFLCQGRNRTVIEWVDRLPLPLLQGTPYLLFWSGASLFSSDPVESRSRFKKAFEIFRSQGDETGVFLSWCGVVDATIHTSEYALMPQWIEVLSEVLKEHPRYSSRDIEVRVALNQFNAVAFGLPNHRDINTIREQAFALLCTGEVSDANLFLSAGLHLAIHLIYQGDLARAAVIVDLIREPTKSKGANEFVLMMVKTVEAHYAFATCELEKCLEKAFEVLDLSVKSGIDIWAMHNHGHALAAALAKGDENIAGELTAKMSAGLTDCRRVDKAYYYWLMAWKFALQENFVQTRQFLELALEIGSRIGFVAPETAMMINMAETHLDLGNQREASLCLQKALPRVLSMDSAYLSLIYFLTESYLHMKEGNEPKEIDSLKKAFRLGALHRIENFYFWKPERMTRLCMKALEAGIEVEYVTALIRKRELWPTESPIHIERWPWPLKVYMLGSFRLVKDGKTLAFSGKVQKKPLEILKALIALGGEEKTEGQIADLLWPDSNGDTARNSFKVTLYRLRELVGAEKALQLREGRLFMDRRYFWVDAWAFESLLAQAQMQGEAGEETKAIGLTKNAISLYRGHFVAEDADKPWAVSLRKRLKSRFVLNVVALAGLYRKRNDDSRAMSCYLYGLEVDDLAEEIYQNLMECYLSAGLRAEAIKAFERCKKNLAIGLRVPPSPKTTALYEAALK
;
A
#
# COMPACT_ATOMS: atom_id res chain seq x y z
N MET A 1 -26.76 -16.04 4.26
CA MET A 1 -27.62 -16.87 3.39
C MET A 1 -26.79 -18.00 2.81
N ARG A 2 -27.23 -19.26 2.96
CA ARG A 2 -26.61 -20.39 2.23
C ARG A 2 -26.93 -20.18 0.75
N THR A 3 -25.95 -19.75 -0.02
CA THR A 3 -26.07 -19.54 -1.46
C THR A 3 -26.18 -20.90 -2.14
N GLU A 4 -27.40 -21.28 -2.51
CA GLU A 4 -27.59 -22.27 -3.57
C GLU A 4 -26.81 -21.79 -4.78
N SER A 5 -25.90 -22.64 -5.26
CA SER A 5 -24.99 -22.33 -6.36
C SER A 5 -25.80 -21.98 -7.61
N PRO A 6 -25.66 -20.78 -8.19
CA PRO A 6 -26.33 -20.46 -9.45
C PRO A 6 -25.70 -21.34 -10.53
N SER A 7 -26.42 -22.37 -10.95
CA SER A 7 -25.98 -23.26 -11.98
C SER A 7 -26.02 -22.53 -13.31
N SER A 8 -24.87 -22.11 -13.82
CA SER A 8 -24.60 -22.01 -15.26
C SER A 8 -23.65 -23.15 -15.61
N ILE A 9 -24.21 -24.34 -15.52
CA ILE A 9 -23.48 -25.61 -15.50
C ILE A 9 -23.11 -26.08 -16.92
N ASN A 10 -23.70 -25.48 -17.95
CA ASN A 10 -23.50 -25.89 -19.34
C ASN A 10 -22.06 -25.64 -19.82
N LYS A 11 -21.43 -24.52 -19.42
CA LYS A 11 -20.06 -24.18 -19.84
C LYS A 11 -19.01 -25.21 -19.42
N ILE A 12 -19.23 -25.95 -18.34
CA ILE A 12 -18.21 -26.83 -17.75
C ILE A 12 -18.59 -28.31 -17.78
N THR A 13 -19.64 -28.66 -18.51
CA THR A 13 -20.19 -30.03 -18.56
C THR A 13 -19.88 -30.69 -19.88
N ARG A 14 -19.23 -31.86 -19.80
CA ARG A 14 -18.92 -32.70 -20.95
C ARG A 14 -20.19 -33.35 -21.54
N PRO A 15 -20.35 -33.42 -22.87
CA PRO A 15 -21.46 -34.15 -23.49
C PRO A 15 -21.42 -35.64 -23.17
N ARG A 16 -22.58 -36.23 -22.89
CA ARG A 16 -22.74 -37.69 -22.77
C ARG A 16 -23.34 -38.21 -24.07
N MET A 17 -22.74 -39.25 -24.60
CA MET A 17 -23.14 -39.79 -25.88
C MET A 17 -23.46 -41.28 -25.73
N SER A 18 -24.48 -41.75 -26.43
CA SER A 18 -24.87 -43.15 -26.56
C SER A 18 -24.70 -43.59 -28.01
N ASP A 19 -24.42 -44.87 -28.24
CA ASP A 19 -24.38 -45.49 -29.58
C ASP A 19 -23.41 -44.86 -30.60
N ILE A 20 -22.18 -44.54 -30.18
CA ILE A 20 -21.13 -44.02 -31.07
C ILE A 20 -20.25 -45.15 -31.64
N LEU A 21 -19.94 -45.08 -32.95
CA LEU A 21 -18.83 -45.85 -33.53
C LEU A 21 -17.47 -45.36 -33.01
N PRO A 22 -16.68 -46.19 -32.31
CA PRO A 22 -15.32 -45.81 -31.93
C PRO A 22 -14.44 -45.68 -33.18
N ARG A 23 -13.95 -44.47 -33.44
CA ARG A 23 -13.06 -44.17 -34.57
C ARG A 23 -11.61 -44.44 -34.17
N GLU A 24 -11.23 -45.71 -34.03
CA GLU A 24 -9.92 -46.13 -33.50
C GLU A 24 -8.73 -45.51 -34.24
N ARG A 25 -8.83 -45.34 -35.57
CA ARG A 25 -7.84 -44.62 -36.38
C ARG A 25 -7.57 -43.21 -35.82
N LEU A 26 -8.62 -42.47 -35.51
CA LEU A 26 -8.50 -41.12 -34.93
C LEU A 26 -8.02 -41.16 -33.48
N PHE A 27 -8.36 -42.20 -32.72
CA PHE A 27 -7.80 -42.38 -31.37
C PHE A 27 -6.28 -42.58 -31.40
N HIS A 28 -5.77 -43.36 -32.36
CA HIS A 28 -4.32 -43.50 -32.57
C HIS A 28 -3.65 -42.18 -32.99
N ILE A 29 -4.30 -41.40 -33.87
CA ILE A 29 -3.81 -40.06 -34.23
C ILE A 29 -3.78 -39.15 -33.00
N LEU A 30 -4.82 -39.19 -32.16
CA LEU A 30 -4.87 -38.40 -30.94
C LEU A 30 -3.82 -38.82 -29.92
N ASP A 31 -3.55 -40.12 -29.75
CA ASP A 31 -2.48 -40.60 -28.86
C ASP A 31 -1.12 -40.00 -29.25
N HIS A 32 -0.80 -39.96 -30.55
CA HIS A 32 0.41 -39.30 -31.05
C HIS A 32 0.37 -37.78 -30.90
N CYS A 33 -0.80 -37.16 -31.12
CA CYS A 33 -0.95 -35.71 -31.00
C CYS A 33 -0.72 -35.24 -29.56
N LEU A 34 -1.13 -36.04 -28.57
CA LEU A 34 -0.98 -35.77 -27.14
C LEU A 34 0.44 -36.01 -26.60
N GLU A 35 1.39 -36.45 -27.44
CA GLU A 35 2.83 -36.32 -27.13
C GLU A 35 3.25 -34.85 -27.02
N ARG A 36 2.49 -33.94 -27.65
CA ARG A 36 2.63 -32.49 -27.52
C ARG A 36 1.62 -31.93 -26.51
N PRO A 37 1.94 -30.81 -25.84
CA PRO A 37 1.08 -30.26 -24.79
C PRO A 37 -0.30 -29.80 -25.31
N VAL A 38 -0.38 -29.35 -26.58
CA VAL A 38 -1.63 -28.83 -27.15
C VAL A 38 -1.97 -29.54 -28.45
N THR A 39 -3.21 -29.99 -28.59
CA THR A 39 -3.77 -30.57 -29.82
C THR A 39 -4.92 -29.70 -30.31
N TRP A 40 -4.80 -29.16 -31.52
CA TRP A 40 -5.83 -28.35 -32.16
C TRP A 40 -6.58 -29.15 -33.21
N ILE A 41 -7.88 -29.34 -33.01
CA ILE A 41 -8.77 -30.07 -33.90
C ILE A 41 -9.68 -29.06 -34.58
N HIS A 42 -9.60 -28.95 -35.91
CA HIS A 42 -10.45 -28.04 -36.66
C HIS A 42 -11.16 -28.70 -37.84
N GLY A 43 -12.40 -28.28 -38.06
CA GLY A 43 -13.25 -28.79 -39.14
C GLY A 43 -14.63 -28.15 -39.12
N PRO A 44 -15.41 -28.27 -40.21
CA PRO A 44 -16.72 -27.65 -40.34
C PRO A 44 -17.70 -28.08 -39.24
N GLY A 45 -18.83 -27.36 -39.08
CA GLY A 45 -19.91 -27.79 -38.19
C GLY A 45 -20.39 -29.21 -38.54
N GLY A 46 -20.76 -30.03 -37.56
CA GLY A 46 -21.23 -31.41 -37.82
C GLY A 46 -20.15 -32.42 -38.24
N SER A 47 -18.86 -32.06 -38.18
CA SER A 47 -17.73 -32.97 -38.47
C SER A 47 -17.47 -34.05 -37.40
N GLY A 48 -18.20 -34.02 -36.27
CA GLY A 48 -18.02 -34.99 -35.18
C GLY A 48 -16.85 -34.71 -34.23
N LYS A 49 -16.32 -33.48 -34.17
CA LYS A 49 -15.20 -33.11 -33.26
C LYS A 49 -15.51 -33.39 -31.79
N SER A 50 -16.62 -32.86 -31.27
CA SER A 50 -17.01 -33.03 -29.88
C SER A 50 -17.30 -34.50 -29.55
N THR A 51 -17.91 -35.24 -30.49
CA THR A 51 -18.11 -36.70 -30.42
C THR A 51 -16.80 -37.47 -30.37
N LEU A 52 -15.82 -37.10 -31.20
CA LEU A 52 -14.49 -37.71 -31.24
C LEU A 52 -13.77 -37.52 -29.91
N VAL A 53 -13.67 -36.29 -29.41
CA VAL A 53 -12.93 -36.01 -28.17
C VAL A 53 -13.63 -36.62 -26.96
N ALA A 54 -14.97 -36.56 -26.90
CA ALA A 54 -15.71 -37.22 -25.84
C ALA A 54 -15.49 -38.74 -25.87
N SER A 55 -15.69 -39.42 -27.00
CA SER A 55 -15.49 -40.87 -27.08
C SER A 55 -14.04 -41.29 -26.81
N TYR A 56 -13.07 -40.50 -27.26
CA TYR A 56 -11.65 -40.71 -26.97
C TYR A 56 -11.36 -40.70 -25.46
N LEU A 57 -11.87 -39.68 -24.75
CA LEU A 57 -11.67 -39.55 -23.30
C LEU A 57 -12.29 -40.71 -22.52
N ASP A 58 -13.47 -41.22 -22.93
CA ASP A 58 -14.09 -42.39 -22.30
C ASP A 58 -13.29 -43.67 -22.59
N PHE A 59 -12.91 -43.88 -23.85
CA PHE A 59 -12.19 -45.07 -24.26
C PHE A 59 -10.83 -45.18 -23.55
N ARG A 60 -10.09 -44.07 -23.46
CA ARG A 60 -8.79 -44.00 -22.78
C ARG A 60 -8.92 -43.77 -21.27
N LYS A 61 -10.13 -43.58 -20.74
CA LYS A 61 -10.44 -43.28 -19.32
C LYS A 61 -9.64 -42.10 -18.78
N LEU A 62 -9.46 -41.06 -19.59
CA LEU A 62 -8.70 -39.87 -19.22
C LEU A 62 -9.59 -38.90 -18.42
N PRO A 63 -9.16 -38.46 -17.22
CA PRO A 63 -9.90 -37.46 -16.48
C PRO A 63 -9.77 -36.10 -17.19
N SER A 64 -10.86 -35.33 -17.22
CA SER A 64 -10.86 -34.07 -17.95
C SER A 64 -11.62 -32.95 -17.27
N ILE A 65 -11.22 -31.72 -17.62
CA ILE A 65 -12.07 -30.53 -17.51
C ILE A 65 -12.57 -30.25 -18.92
N TRP A 66 -13.88 -30.12 -19.08
CA TRP A 66 -14.50 -29.68 -20.32
C TRP A 66 -14.91 -28.22 -20.15
N TYR A 67 -14.45 -27.34 -21.04
CA TYR A 67 -14.82 -25.93 -21.06
C TYR A 67 -15.37 -25.58 -22.44
N GLN A 68 -16.63 -25.19 -22.51
CA GLN A 68 -17.24 -24.67 -23.73
C GLN A 68 -17.03 -23.16 -23.80
N VAL A 69 -16.35 -22.73 -24.86
CA VAL A 69 -16.14 -21.32 -25.19
C VAL A 69 -17.39 -20.78 -25.88
N ASP A 70 -17.82 -19.58 -25.51
CA ASP A 70 -18.85 -18.81 -26.20
C ASP A 70 -18.49 -17.32 -26.27
N GLN A 71 -19.38 -16.51 -26.85
CA GLN A 71 -19.17 -15.07 -27.01
C GLN A 71 -18.98 -14.33 -25.68
N GLY A 72 -19.53 -14.84 -24.56
CA GLY A 72 -19.36 -14.25 -23.23
C GLY A 72 -17.93 -14.36 -22.68
N ASP A 73 -17.10 -15.23 -23.26
CA ASP A 73 -15.66 -15.34 -22.94
C ASP A 73 -14.82 -14.21 -23.55
N ALA A 74 -15.43 -13.31 -24.35
CA ALA A 74 -14.83 -12.03 -24.70
C ALA A 74 -14.49 -11.18 -23.45
N ASP A 75 -15.32 -11.28 -22.40
CA ASP A 75 -14.94 -10.87 -21.06
C ASP A 75 -14.11 -11.99 -20.40
N VAL A 76 -12.79 -11.77 -20.32
CA VAL A 76 -11.86 -12.76 -19.77
C VAL A 76 -12.19 -13.13 -18.30
N ALA A 77 -12.87 -12.26 -17.55
CA ALA A 77 -13.32 -12.60 -16.21
C ALA A 77 -14.27 -13.81 -16.20
N THR A 78 -15.06 -13.98 -17.27
CA THR A 78 -15.93 -15.14 -17.50
C THR A 78 -15.12 -16.44 -17.55
N LEU A 79 -14.03 -16.47 -18.34
CA LEU A 79 -13.12 -17.61 -18.42
C LEU A 79 -12.61 -18.03 -17.04
N PHE A 80 -12.04 -17.08 -16.29
CA PHE A 80 -11.47 -17.39 -14.98
C PHE A 80 -12.51 -17.78 -13.93
N HIS A 81 -13.72 -17.20 -13.99
CA HIS A 81 -14.83 -17.57 -13.13
C HIS A 81 -15.26 -19.03 -13.36
N TYR A 82 -15.57 -19.40 -14.61
CA TYR A 82 -16.03 -20.75 -14.93
C TYR A 82 -14.90 -21.79 -14.80
N MET A 83 -13.67 -21.43 -15.13
CA MET A 83 -12.51 -22.31 -14.90
C MET A 83 -12.29 -22.58 -13.40
N ARG A 84 -12.57 -21.60 -12.53
CA ARG A 84 -12.54 -21.79 -11.07
C ARG A 84 -13.60 -22.78 -10.61
N LEU A 85 -14.81 -22.70 -11.18
CA LEU A 85 -15.90 -23.66 -10.90
C LEU A 85 -15.54 -25.07 -11.39
N ALA A 86 -15.00 -25.20 -12.59
CA ALA A 86 -14.55 -26.46 -13.17
C ALA A 86 -13.42 -27.10 -12.33
N ALA A 87 -12.42 -26.31 -11.93
CA ALA A 87 -11.32 -26.77 -11.09
C ALA A 87 -11.80 -27.28 -9.72
N ARG A 88 -12.78 -26.60 -9.12
CA ARG A 88 -13.39 -27.04 -7.85
C ARG A 88 -14.07 -28.40 -7.99
N LYS A 89 -14.72 -28.67 -9.12
CA LYS A 89 -15.36 -29.96 -9.41
C LYS A 89 -14.32 -31.05 -9.70
N ALA A 90 -13.27 -30.73 -10.45
CA ALA A 90 -12.19 -31.65 -10.81
C ALA A 90 -11.31 -32.06 -9.63
N ALA A 91 -11.07 -31.16 -8.67
CA ALA A 91 -10.22 -31.41 -7.51
C ALA A 91 -10.78 -30.78 -6.22
N PRO A 92 -11.89 -31.30 -5.65
CA PRO A 92 -12.59 -30.68 -4.51
C PRO A 92 -11.74 -30.55 -3.24
N GLN A 93 -10.78 -31.46 -3.05
CA GLN A 93 -9.97 -31.59 -1.83
C GLN A 93 -8.59 -30.89 -1.93
N ARG A 94 -8.27 -30.18 -3.04
CA ARG A 94 -6.93 -29.62 -3.27
C ARG A 94 -6.91 -28.09 -3.39
N GLY A 95 -6.21 -27.47 -2.43
CA GLY A 95 -5.71 -26.10 -2.51
C GLY A 95 -6.70 -25.00 -2.11
N ARG A 96 -6.20 -23.76 -1.99
CA ARG A 96 -7.01 -22.54 -1.80
C ARG A 96 -7.92 -22.32 -3.02
N PRO A 97 -9.06 -21.61 -2.97
CA PRO A 97 -9.80 -21.28 -4.19
C PRO A 97 -8.89 -20.57 -5.21
N LEU A 98 -9.06 -20.83 -6.51
CA LEU A 98 -8.40 -20.02 -7.54
C LEU A 98 -8.91 -18.56 -7.45
N PRO A 99 -8.05 -17.55 -7.68
CA PRO A 99 -8.44 -16.15 -7.58
C PRO A 99 -9.45 -15.77 -8.67
N LEU A 100 -10.27 -14.75 -8.43
CA LEU A 100 -11.09 -14.13 -9.47
C LEU A 100 -10.26 -13.11 -10.24
N PHE A 101 -10.59 -12.91 -11.51
CA PHE A 101 -10.04 -11.82 -12.30
C PHE A 101 -10.94 -10.60 -12.13
N THR A 102 -10.56 -9.74 -11.19
CA THR A 102 -11.23 -8.46 -10.94
C THR A 102 -10.57 -7.33 -11.75
N PRO A 103 -11.24 -6.19 -11.96
CA PRO A 103 -10.73 -5.09 -12.80
C PRO A 103 -9.32 -4.62 -12.45
N GLU A 104 -8.89 -4.73 -11.19
CA GLU A 104 -7.56 -4.33 -10.72
C GLU A 104 -6.43 -5.13 -11.38
N TYR A 105 -6.71 -6.36 -11.85
CA TYR A 105 -5.76 -7.21 -12.56
C TYR A 105 -5.70 -6.95 -14.06
N GLN A 106 -6.57 -6.10 -14.61
CA GLN A 106 -6.66 -5.88 -16.05
C GLN A 106 -5.36 -5.36 -16.69
N PRO A 107 -4.61 -4.41 -16.09
CA PRO A 107 -3.29 -4.01 -16.62
C PRO A 107 -2.27 -5.16 -16.62
N GLY A 108 -2.38 -6.10 -15.67
CA GLY A 108 -1.49 -7.24 -15.49
C GLY A 108 -2.07 -8.58 -15.97
N ALA A 109 -2.99 -8.57 -16.94
CA ALA A 109 -3.75 -9.75 -17.35
C ALA A 109 -2.85 -10.94 -17.74
N GLU A 110 -1.71 -10.69 -18.40
CA GLU A 110 -0.69 -11.71 -18.70
C GLU A 110 -0.15 -12.39 -17.43
N THR A 111 0.31 -11.59 -16.46
CA THR A 111 0.90 -12.08 -15.22
C THR A 111 -0.11 -12.86 -14.40
N PHE A 112 -1.35 -12.37 -14.34
CA PHE A 112 -2.46 -13.06 -13.71
C PHE A 112 -2.74 -14.41 -14.40
N ALA A 113 -2.87 -14.41 -15.73
CA ALA A 113 -3.17 -15.60 -16.52
C ALA A 113 -2.14 -16.71 -16.29
N ARG A 114 -0.84 -16.40 -16.43
CA ARG A 114 0.25 -17.36 -16.23
C ARG A 114 0.15 -18.05 -14.88
N ARG A 115 0.06 -17.27 -13.80
CA ARG A 115 -0.03 -17.77 -12.42
C ARG A 115 -1.32 -18.52 -12.13
N TYR A 116 -2.41 -18.08 -12.73
CA TYR A 116 -3.69 -18.75 -12.62
C TYR A 116 -3.58 -20.17 -13.20
N PHE A 117 -3.04 -20.31 -14.41
CA PHE A 117 -2.90 -21.61 -15.08
C PHE A 117 -1.86 -22.50 -14.41
N GLU A 118 -0.73 -21.96 -13.93
CA GLU A 118 0.21 -22.70 -13.07
C GLU A 118 -0.50 -23.30 -11.84
N LYS A 119 -1.26 -22.47 -11.11
CA LYS A 119 -2.02 -22.90 -9.92
C LYS A 119 -3.17 -23.85 -10.26
N LEU A 120 -3.75 -23.74 -11.44
CA LEU A 120 -4.79 -24.65 -11.94
C LEU A 120 -4.18 -26.03 -12.19
N PHE A 121 -3.15 -26.09 -13.04
CA PHE A 121 -2.52 -27.34 -13.44
C PHE A 121 -1.86 -28.08 -12.28
N ALA A 122 -1.28 -27.36 -11.31
CA ALA A 122 -0.73 -27.96 -10.09
C ALA A 122 -1.77 -28.72 -9.24
N ARG A 123 -3.08 -28.47 -9.42
CA ARG A 123 -4.14 -29.20 -8.70
C ARG A 123 -4.52 -30.50 -9.37
N LEU A 124 -4.40 -30.54 -10.70
CA LEU A 124 -4.78 -31.68 -11.53
C LEU A 124 -3.71 -32.77 -11.40
N LYS A 125 -4.14 -34.03 -11.21
CA LYS A 125 -3.22 -35.16 -11.09
C LYS A 125 -2.97 -35.74 -12.50
N PRO A 126 -1.74 -35.71 -13.04
CA PRO A 126 -1.46 -36.34 -14.33
C PRO A 126 -1.73 -37.85 -14.32
N PRO A 127 -2.20 -38.46 -15.42
CA PRO A 127 -2.57 -37.81 -16.68
C PRO A 127 -3.90 -37.03 -16.57
N TYR A 128 -3.98 -35.84 -17.19
CA TYR A 128 -5.21 -35.03 -17.16
C TYR A 128 -5.39 -34.25 -18.47
N THR A 129 -6.63 -34.04 -18.92
CA THR A 129 -6.91 -33.29 -20.16
C THR A 129 -7.81 -32.08 -19.90
N LEU A 130 -7.41 -30.90 -20.41
CA LEU A 130 -8.29 -29.74 -20.50
C LEU A 130 -8.84 -29.64 -21.94
N VAL A 131 -10.15 -29.65 -22.09
CA VAL A 131 -10.82 -29.51 -23.39
C VAL A 131 -11.40 -28.11 -23.50
N LEU A 132 -11.04 -27.38 -24.55
CA LEU A 132 -11.66 -26.13 -24.96
C LEU A 132 -12.52 -26.38 -26.20
N ASP A 133 -13.84 -26.45 -26.02
CA ASP A 133 -14.82 -26.68 -27.09
C ASP A 133 -15.33 -25.36 -27.67
N ASP A 134 -15.71 -25.37 -28.95
CA ASP A 134 -16.25 -24.21 -29.66
C ASP A 134 -15.37 -22.93 -29.63
N TYR A 135 -14.04 -23.07 -29.66
CA TYR A 135 -13.09 -21.94 -29.51
C TYR A 135 -13.29 -20.76 -30.48
N HIS A 136 -13.85 -21.03 -31.67
CA HIS A 136 -14.17 -20.04 -32.71
C HIS A 136 -15.27 -19.03 -32.34
N GLU A 137 -16.03 -19.24 -31.28
CA GLU A 137 -17.10 -18.31 -30.85
C GLU A 137 -16.56 -16.96 -30.38
N VAL A 138 -15.30 -16.91 -29.92
CA VAL A 138 -14.63 -15.65 -29.58
C VAL A 138 -13.94 -15.08 -30.82
N GLY A 139 -14.20 -13.80 -31.11
CA GLY A 139 -13.63 -13.11 -32.26
C GLY A 139 -12.10 -13.02 -32.23
N PRO A 140 -11.44 -12.99 -33.41
CA PRO A 140 -9.98 -13.14 -33.54
C PRO A 140 -9.15 -12.03 -32.89
N ASP A 141 -9.74 -10.86 -32.65
CA ASP A 141 -9.08 -9.69 -32.05
C ASP A 141 -9.26 -9.61 -30.52
N SER A 142 -9.90 -10.60 -29.90
CA SER A 142 -10.14 -10.62 -28.46
C SER A 142 -8.87 -10.88 -27.65
N ILE A 143 -8.69 -10.13 -26.56
CA ILE A 143 -7.64 -10.34 -25.55
C ILE A 143 -7.70 -11.75 -24.90
N PHE A 144 -8.86 -12.43 -24.99
CA PHE A 144 -9.02 -13.83 -24.60
C PHE A 144 -7.92 -14.73 -25.20
N HIS A 145 -7.56 -14.54 -26.47
CA HIS A 145 -6.54 -15.36 -27.12
C HIS A 145 -5.14 -15.13 -26.54
N GLU A 146 -4.80 -13.89 -26.17
CA GLU A 146 -3.53 -13.57 -25.49
C GLU A 146 -3.49 -14.17 -24.08
N VAL A 147 -4.63 -14.25 -23.39
CA VAL A 147 -4.72 -14.87 -22.07
C VAL A 147 -4.61 -16.39 -22.13
N VAL A 148 -5.35 -17.04 -23.03
CA VAL A 148 -5.35 -18.51 -23.18
C VAL A 148 -3.99 -19.04 -23.65
N LYS A 149 -3.25 -18.26 -24.43
CA LYS A 149 -1.88 -18.59 -24.83
C LYS A 149 -0.97 -18.90 -23.63
N TYR A 150 -1.16 -18.25 -22.48
CA TYR A 150 -0.41 -18.59 -21.27
C TYR A 150 -0.81 -19.96 -20.70
N ALA A 151 -2.09 -20.35 -20.82
CA ALA A 151 -2.49 -21.71 -20.48
C ALA A 151 -1.72 -22.75 -21.32
N PHE A 152 -1.51 -22.45 -22.60
CA PHE A 152 -0.85 -23.36 -23.54
C PHE A 152 0.67 -23.44 -23.31
N ALA A 153 1.28 -22.34 -22.87
CA ALA A 153 2.72 -22.29 -22.58
C ALA A 153 3.07 -22.96 -21.24
N GLU A 154 2.18 -22.92 -20.25
CA GLU A 154 2.41 -23.41 -18.88
C GLU A 154 1.95 -24.87 -18.65
N VAL A 155 1.65 -25.62 -19.71
CA VAL A 155 1.17 -27.00 -19.59
C VAL A 155 2.28 -27.91 -19.05
N PRO A 156 2.14 -28.52 -17.85
CA PRO A 156 3.14 -29.41 -17.32
C PRO A 156 3.10 -30.79 -17.99
N GLN A 157 4.19 -31.55 -17.87
CA GLN A 157 4.27 -32.90 -18.41
C GLN A 157 3.14 -33.81 -17.87
N GLY A 158 2.46 -34.52 -18.78
CA GLY A 158 1.35 -35.40 -18.46
C GLY A 158 -0.01 -34.69 -18.34
N ILE A 159 -0.07 -33.38 -18.56
CA ILE A 159 -1.33 -32.68 -18.82
C ILE A 159 -1.35 -32.30 -20.30
N ASN A 160 -2.52 -32.39 -20.93
CA ASN A 160 -2.71 -31.98 -22.31
C ASN A 160 -3.91 -31.05 -22.45
N ILE A 161 -3.87 -30.20 -23.47
CA ILE A 161 -4.99 -29.35 -23.86
C ILE A 161 -5.48 -29.77 -25.24
N ILE A 162 -6.76 -30.08 -25.37
CA ILE A 162 -7.42 -30.32 -26.66
C ILE A 162 -8.31 -29.12 -26.96
N VAL A 163 -8.07 -28.46 -28.10
CA VAL A 163 -8.86 -27.33 -28.56
C VAL A 163 -9.67 -27.74 -29.78
N MET A 164 -10.98 -27.51 -29.75
CA MET A 164 -11.87 -27.76 -30.87
C MET A 164 -12.37 -26.44 -31.44
N SER A 165 -12.26 -26.29 -32.77
CA SER A 165 -12.63 -25.06 -33.46
C SER A 165 -13.20 -25.35 -34.85
N ARG A 166 -13.92 -24.40 -35.44
CA ARG A 166 -14.25 -24.43 -36.89
C ARG A 166 -13.11 -23.87 -37.74
N THR A 167 -12.24 -23.07 -37.14
CA THR A 167 -11.16 -22.33 -37.79
C THR A 167 -9.78 -22.83 -37.33
N PRO A 168 -8.71 -22.59 -38.12
CA PRO A 168 -7.35 -22.81 -37.65
C PRO A 168 -7.01 -21.88 -36.45
N PRO A 169 -5.92 -22.13 -35.72
CA PRO A 169 -5.55 -21.31 -34.57
C PRO A 169 -5.36 -19.83 -34.93
N PRO A 170 -5.76 -18.90 -34.03
CA PRO A 170 -5.61 -17.47 -34.26
C PRO A 170 -4.12 -17.05 -34.28
N PRO A 171 -3.79 -15.87 -34.84
CA PRO A 171 -2.41 -15.38 -34.95
C PRO A 171 -1.63 -15.35 -33.63
N ALA A 172 -2.30 -15.12 -32.50
CA ALA A 172 -1.71 -15.16 -31.15
C ALA A 172 -0.93 -16.46 -30.86
N MET A 173 -1.33 -17.58 -31.48
CA MET A 173 -0.74 -18.91 -31.29
C MET A 173 0.43 -19.21 -32.24
N ALA A 174 0.84 -18.26 -33.10
CA ALA A 174 1.85 -18.48 -34.11
C ALA A 174 3.21 -18.95 -33.54
N ARG A 175 3.61 -18.44 -32.37
CA ARG A 175 4.86 -18.84 -31.70
C ARG A 175 4.82 -20.30 -31.21
N LEU A 176 3.70 -20.74 -30.63
CA LEU A 176 3.50 -22.12 -30.16
C LEU A 176 3.55 -23.11 -31.34
N ARG A 177 3.00 -22.69 -32.49
CA ARG A 177 3.06 -23.44 -33.74
C ARG A 177 4.48 -23.55 -34.28
N ALA A 178 5.23 -22.44 -34.33
CA ALA A 178 6.62 -22.42 -34.77
C ALA A 178 7.53 -23.25 -33.85
N GLY A 179 7.26 -23.23 -32.53
CA GLY A 179 7.99 -24.00 -31.52
C GLY A 179 7.65 -25.49 -31.45
N LYS A 180 6.81 -26.02 -32.37
CA LYS A 180 6.33 -27.41 -32.38
C LYS A 180 5.69 -27.88 -31.06
N GLN A 181 5.05 -26.96 -30.33
CA GLN A 181 4.31 -27.28 -29.09
C GLN A 181 2.83 -27.65 -29.35
N MET A 182 2.39 -27.54 -30.61
CA MET A 182 1.03 -27.87 -31.03
C MET A 182 1.00 -29.01 -32.05
N SER A 183 0.02 -29.90 -31.91
CA SER A 183 -0.39 -30.89 -32.91
C SER A 183 -1.68 -30.43 -33.60
N PHE A 184 -1.91 -30.86 -34.85
CA PHE A 184 -3.07 -30.45 -35.64
C PHE A 184 -3.80 -31.68 -36.17
N VAL A 185 -5.12 -31.66 -36.04
CA VAL A 185 -6.02 -32.59 -36.72
C VAL A 185 -6.97 -31.73 -37.54
N GLY A 186 -6.79 -31.75 -38.84
CA GLY A 186 -7.54 -30.95 -39.78
C GLY A 186 -8.79 -31.66 -40.28
N TRP A 187 -9.44 -31.02 -41.24
CA TRP A 187 -10.64 -31.59 -41.85
C TRP A 187 -10.35 -32.91 -42.56
N ASP A 188 -9.23 -33.01 -43.27
CA ASP A 188 -8.90 -34.20 -44.08
C ASP A 188 -8.77 -35.47 -43.23
N GLU A 189 -8.20 -35.38 -42.03
CA GLU A 189 -8.11 -36.52 -41.12
C GLU A 189 -9.48 -36.87 -40.51
N LEU A 190 -10.29 -35.85 -40.19
CA LEU A 190 -11.60 -35.99 -39.55
C LEU A 190 -12.67 -36.58 -40.46
N ARG A 191 -12.50 -36.51 -41.78
CA ARG A 191 -13.42 -37.13 -42.75
C ARG A 191 -13.62 -38.60 -42.39
N LEU A 192 -14.86 -39.05 -42.49
CA LEU A 192 -15.13 -40.48 -42.40
C LEU A 192 -14.32 -41.21 -43.47
N THR A 193 -13.89 -42.41 -43.15
CA THR A 193 -13.45 -43.40 -44.13
C THR A 193 -14.65 -44.18 -44.63
N VAL A 194 -14.49 -44.96 -45.70
CA VAL A 194 -15.56 -45.83 -46.18
C VAL A 194 -15.92 -46.86 -45.11
N GLU A 195 -14.92 -47.39 -44.40
CA GLU A 195 -15.09 -48.34 -43.30
C GLU A 195 -15.87 -47.72 -42.12
N GLU A 196 -15.50 -46.50 -41.70
CA GLU A 196 -16.24 -45.78 -40.65
C GLU A 196 -17.66 -45.44 -41.09
N THR A 197 -17.87 -45.10 -42.36
CA THR A 197 -19.19 -44.86 -42.95
C THR A 197 -20.05 -46.12 -42.85
N THR A 198 -19.54 -47.27 -43.26
CA THR A 198 -20.23 -48.56 -43.15
C THR A 198 -20.51 -48.93 -41.69
N GLY A 199 -19.57 -48.72 -40.78
CA GLY A 199 -19.76 -49.01 -39.36
C GLY A 199 -20.86 -48.17 -38.71
N ILE A 200 -20.95 -46.88 -39.05
CA ILE A 200 -22.04 -46.00 -38.56
C ILE A 200 -23.40 -46.49 -39.10
N ILE A 201 -23.47 -46.89 -40.36
CA ILE A 201 -24.69 -47.42 -40.98
C ILE A 201 -25.16 -48.71 -40.28
N GLN A 202 -24.24 -49.61 -39.96
CA GLN A 202 -24.54 -50.86 -39.25
C GLN A 202 -25.05 -50.62 -37.83
N LEU A 203 -24.46 -49.67 -37.10
CA LEU A 203 -24.92 -49.29 -35.76
C LEU A 203 -26.37 -48.76 -35.75
N HIS A 204 -26.81 -48.12 -36.84
CA HIS A 204 -28.19 -47.65 -37.00
C HIS A 204 -29.16 -48.75 -37.49
N GLY A 205 -28.79 -50.02 -37.40
CA GLY A 205 -29.69 -51.16 -37.63
C GLY A 205 -30.00 -51.49 -39.09
N ARG A 206 -29.35 -50.84 -40.07
CA ARG A 206 -29.50 -51.15 -41.51
C ARG A 206 -28.50 -52.21 -41.95
N SER A 207 -28.72 -53.43 -41.49
CA SER A 207 -27.91 -54.60 -41.83
C SER A 207 -28.60 -55.41 -42.94
N GLY A 208 -28.36 -55.00 -44.20
CA GLY A 208 -28.81 -55.77 -45.37
C GLY A 208 -28.79 -54.97 -46.67
N GLU A 209 -27.98 -55.42 -47.64
CA GLU A 209 -28.11 -55.21 -49.10
C GLU A 209 -27.55 -53.96 -49.84
N TRP A 210 -26.53 -53.20 -49.40
CA TRP A 210 -26.06 -52.05 -50.26
C TRP A 210 -24.55 -51.69 -50.27
N PRO A 211 -23.57 -52.58 -50.55
CA PRO A 211 -22.14 -52.22 -50.51
C PRO A 211 -21.69 -51.16 -51.55
N GLU A 212 -22.25 -51.18 -52.76
CA GLU A 212 -21.78 -50.36 -53.89
C GLU A 212 -22.33 -48.91 -53.87
N ALA A 213 -23.55 -48.73 -53.35
CA ALA A 213 -24.17 -47.41 -53.17
C ALA A 213 -23.50 -46.59 -52.05
N PHE A 214 -22.94 -47.25 -51.02
CA PHE A 214 -22.28 -46.55 -49.92
C PHE A 214 -21.01 -45.81 -50.35
N GLY A 215 -20.23 -46.34 -51.30
CA GLY A 215 -19.06 -45.65 -51.85
C GLY A 215 -19.43 -44.36 -52.58
N LYS A 216 -20.44 -44.40 -53.46
CA LYS A 216 -20.94 -43.22 -54.18
C LYS A 216 -21.52 -42.16 -53.23
N LEU A 217 -22.23 -42.61 -52.21
CA LEU A 217 -22.83 -41.74 -51.20
C LEU A 217 -21.76 -41.09 -50.31
N HIS A 218 -20.73 -41.85 -49.93
CA HIS A 218 -19.56 -41.36 -49.22
C HIS A 218 -18.84 -40.24 -49.99
N ASP A 219 -18.60 -40.44 -51.28
CA ASP A 219 -17.95 -39.46 -52.15
C ASP A 219 -18.75 -38.15 -52.28
N ARG A 220 -20.09 -38.26 -52.33
CA ARG A 220 -20.99 -37.09 -52.44
C ARG A 220 -21.12 -36.28 -51.16
N ILE A 221 -21.18 -36.92 -49.99
CA ILE A 221 -21.18 -36.22 -48.69
C ILE A 221 -19.76 -35.75 -48.31
N GLY A 222 -18.74 -36.33 -48.95
CA GLY A 222 -17.35 -36.02 -48.71
C GLY A 222 -16.90 -36.35 -47.30
N GLY A 223 -17.41 -37.45 -46.73
CA GLY A 223 -17.03 -37.93 -45.38
C GLY A 223 -17.55 -37.09 -44.20
N TRP A 224 -18.57 -36.25 -44.41
CA TRP A 224 -19.19 -35.44 -43.36
C TRP A 224 -20.17 -36.24 -42.49
N VAL A 225 -19.83 -36.41 -41.21
CA VAL A 225 -20.56 -37.25 -40.24
C VAL A 225 -22.02 -36.83 -40.10
N ALA A 226 -22.31 -35.55 -39.86
CA ALA A 226 -23.69 -35.08 -39.73
C ALA A 226 -24.50 -35.30 -41.01
N GLY A 227 -23.86 -35.19 -42.18
CA GLY A 227 -24.48 -35.51 -43.46
C GLY A 227 -24.85 -36.99 -43.57
N LEU A 228 -24.01 -37.91 -43.09
CA LEU A 228 -24.32 -39.35 -43.12
C LEU A 228 -25.45 -39.73 -42.15
N VAL A 229 -25.41 -39.22 -40.91
CA VAL A 229 -26.47 -39.48 -39.90
C VAL A 229 -27.83 -39.01 -40.44
N LEU A 230 -27.85 -37.85 -41.09
CA LEU A 230 -29.02 -37.30 -41.77
C LEU A 230 -29.66 -38.26 -42.79
N LEU A 231 -28.85 -38.94 -43.59
CA LEU A 231 -29.34 -39.89 -44.58
C LEU A 231 -29.90 -41.16 -43.93
N LEU A 232 -29.29 -41.57 -42.82
CA LEU A 232 -29.70 -42.78 -42.11
C LEU A 232 -31.06 -42.63 -41.44
N GLU A 233 -31.50 -41.43 -41.09
CA GLU A 233 -32.80 -41.21 -40.45
C GLU A 233 -34.00 -41.34 -41.42
N ARG A 234 -33.82 -41.18 -42.74
CA ARG A 234 -34.96 -41.00 -43.66
C ARG A 234 -35.42 -42.22 -44.47
N GLY A 235 -34.56 -43.21 -44.70
CA GLY A 235 -34.99 -44.51 -45.26
C GLY A 235 -35.49 -44.48 -46.70
N SER A 236 -34.70 -43.95 -47.64
CA SER A 236 -34.54 -44.47 -49.01
C SER A 236 -33.25 -43.87 -49.59
N VAL A 237 -32.41 -44.67 -50.25
CA VAL A 237 -31.13 -44.18 -50.82
C VAL A 237 -31.36 -43.67 -52.25
N GLU A 238 -32.33 -44.23 -52.99
CA GLU A 238 -32.57 -43.89 -54.39
C GLU A 238 -33.15 -42.48 -54.61
N GLU A 239 -34.10 -42.01 -53.78
CA GLU A 239 -34.67 -40.66 -53.88
C GLU A 239 -33.60 -39.58 -53.65
N LEU A 240 -32.58 -39.94 -52.89
CA LEU A 240 -31.56 -39.06 -52.38
C LEU A 240 -30.33 -39.03 -53.31
N GLU A 241 -30.00 -40.16 -53.94
CA GLU A 241 -29.07 -40.20 -55.07
C GLU A 241 -29.53 -39.29 -56.22
N GLN A 242 -30.84 -39.28 -56.55
CA GLN A 242 -31.43 -38.34 -57.51
C GLN A 242 -31.38 -36.88 -57.03
N TRP A 243 -31.67 -36.64 -55.74
CA TRP A 243 -31.67 -35.30 -55.16
C TRP A 243 -30.27 -34.67 -55.08
N LEU A 244 -29.22 -35.48 -54.90
CA LEU A 244 -27.80 -35.07 -54.80
C LEU A 244 -27.09 -34.94 -56.17
N GLU A 245 -27.80 -34.98 -57.31
CA GLU A 245 -27.17 -34.86 -58.64
C GLU A 245 -26.55 -33.47 -58.95
N GLY A 246 -26.80 -32.45 -58.11
CA GLY A 246 -26.19 -31.10 -58.22
C GLY A 246 -25.13 -30.81 -57.15
N LYS A 247 -24.19 -29.87 -57.43
CA LYS A 247 -23.28 -29.32 -56.41
C LYS A 247 -24.06 -28.47 -55.41
N ARG A 248 -24.47 -29.08 -54.30
CA ARG A 248 -25.16 -28.41 -53.19
C ARG A 248 -24.22 -28.22 -52.00
N THR A 249 -24.41 -27.14 -51.26
CA THR A 249 -23.63 -26.84 -50.06
C THR A 249 -24.09 -27.68 -48.86
N GLN A 250 -23.22 -27.85 -47.85
CA GLN A 250 -23.58 -28.56 -46.61
C GLN A 250 -24.83 -27.96 -45.92
N GLN A 251 -25.04 -26.64 -46.03
CA GLN A 251 -26.19 -25.93 -45.48
C GLN A 251 -27.49 -26.26 -46.23
N GLU A 252 -27.45 -26.32 -47.56
CA GLU A 252 -28.61 -26.67 -48.39
C GLU A 252 -29.05 -28.12 -48.16
N ILE A 253 -28.08 -29.03 -48.00
CA ILE A 253 -28.31 -30.42 -47.60
C ILE A 253 -29.01 -30.47 -46.24
N PHE A 254 -28.47 -29.75 -45.25
CA PHE A 254 -29.04 -29.73 -43.91
C PHE A 254 -30.47 -29.16 -43.89
N ASN A 255 -30.71 -28.00 -44.50
CA ASN A 255 -32.02 -27.32 -44.47
C ASN A 255 -33.13 -28.16 -45.09
N TYR A 256 -32.84 -28.86 -46.19
CA TYR A 256 -33.80 -29.78 -46.80
C TYR A 256 -34.20 -30.91 -45.85
N PHE A 257 -33.21 -31.55 -45.21
CA PHE A 257 -33.52 -32.62 -44.26
C PHE A 257 -34.24 -32.13 -43.02
N ALA A 258 -33.84 -30.98 -42.48
CA ALA A 258 -34.51 -30.38 -41.35
C ALA A 258 -35.99 -30.10 -41.67
N GLU A 259 -36.29 -29.62 -42.89
CA GLU A 259 -37.66 -29.41 -43.39
C GLU A 259 -38.46 -30.71 -43.50
N GLU A 260 -37.88 -31.76 -44.07
CA GLU A 260 -38.58 -33.03 -44.22
C GLU A 260 -38.78 -33.77 -42.90
N LEU A 261 -37.79 -33.74 -42.03
CA LEU A 261 -37.85 -34.31 -40.69
C LEU A 261 -38.92 -33.57 -39.88
N PHE A 262 -38.92 -32.24 -39.90
CA PHE A 262 -39.94 -31.42 -39.26
C PHE A 262 -41.34 -31.71 -39.80
N ASN A 263 -41.49 -31.93 -41.12
CA ASN A 263 -42.79 -32.24 -41.75
C ASN A 263 -43.30 -33.66 -41.50
N LYS A 264 -42.48 -34.59 -41.00
CA LYS A 264 -42.88 -35.95 -40.63
C LYS A 264 -43.23 -36.10 -39.14
N THR A 265 -42.83 -35.16 -38.29
CA THR A 265 -43.09 -35.22 -36.85
C THR A 265 -44.53 -34.85 -36.50
N ASP A 266 -45.08 -35.37 -35.39
CA ASP A 266 -46.42 -35.00 -34.90
C ASP A 266 -46.53 -33.47 -34.63
N PRO A 267 -47.68 -32.83 -34.92
CA PRO A 267 -47.87 -31.40 -34.68
C PRO A 267 -47.54 -30.92 -33.26
N ARG A 268 -47.78 -31.75 -32.22
CA ARG A 268 -47.45 -31.42 -30.83
C ARG A 268 -45.94 -31.37 -30.59
N ILE A 269 -45.18 -32.24 -31.24
CA ILE A 269 -43.72 -32.25 -31.16
C ILE A 269 -43.15 -31.08 -31.97
N ARG A 270 -43.76 -30.73 -33.12
CA ARG A 270 -43.35 -29.53 -33.89
C ARG A 270 -43.48 -28.25 -33.06
N ASP A 271 -44.61 -28.06 -32.39
CA ASP A 271 -44.84 -26.90 -31.52
C ASP A 271 -43.82 -26.85 -30.37
N LEU A 272 -43.54 -27.99 -29.73
CA LEU A 272 -42.48 -28.11 -28.72
C LEU A 272 -41.10 -27.70 -29.27
N LEU A 273 -40.71 -28.21 -30.44
CA LEU A 273 -39.41 -27.93 -31.07
C LEU A 273 -39.26 -26.45 -31.43
N LEU A 274 -40.29 -25.84 -32.02
CA LEU A 274 -40.27 -24.42 -32.39
C LEU A 274 -40.23 -23.50 -31.16
N LYS A 275 -40.99 -23.80 -30.10
CA LYS A 275 -40.99 -22.99 -28.88
C LYS A 275 -39.67 -23.11 -28.13
N THR A 276 -39.14 -24.32 -28.00
CA THR A 276 -37.91 -24.57 -27.23
C THR A 276 -36.63 -24.20 -27.98
N SER A 277 -36.66 -24.00 -29.31
CA SER A 277 -35.47 -23.60 -30.07
C SER A 277 -34.91 -22.23 -29.69
N PHE A 278 -35.71 -21.36 -29.06
CA PHE A 278 -35.20 -20.07 -28.55
C PHE A 278 -34.24 -20.24 -27.36
N MET A 279 -34.31 -21.35 -26.63
CA MET A 279 -33.35 -21.66 -25.57
C MET A 279 -32.08 -22.30 -26.16
N PRO A 280 -30.86 -21.81 -25.85
CA PRO A 280 -29.61 -22.44 -26.27
C PRO A 280 -29.45 -23.86 -25.71
N ALA A 281 -29.98 -24.09 -24.50
CA ALA A 281 -30.07 -25.40 -23.86
C ALA A 281 -31.43 -25.57 -23.17
N VAL A 282 -32.04 -26.74 -23.34
CA VAL A 282 -33.42 -27.05 -22.97
C VAL A 282 -33.42 -28.01 -21.78
N LEU A 283 -33.88 -27.54 -20.63
CA LEU A 283 -34.20 -28.41 -19.50
C LEU A 283 -35.62 -28.97 -19.69
N PRO A 284 -35.88 -30.26 -19.44
CA PRO A 284 -37.21 -30.86 -19.56
C PRO A 284 -38.32 -30.08 -18.85
N ARG A 285 -38.11 -29.69 -17.59
CA ARG A 285 -39.05 -28.89 -16.81
C ARG A 285 -39.35 -27.51 -17.41
N LEU A 286 -38.38 -26.89 -18.09
CA LEU A 286 -38.58 -25.60 -18.74
C LEU A 286 -39.27 -25.78 -20.09
N ALA A 287 -38.98 -26.88 -20.80
CA ALA A 287 -39.66 -27.26 -22.02
C ALA A 287 -41.15 -27.51 -21.78
N GLU A 288 -41.51 -28.23 -20.71
CA GLU A 288 -42.90 -28.47 -20.30
C GLU A 288 -43.64 -27.15 -20.06
N ARG A 289 -43.01 -26.22 -19.31
CA ARG A 289 -43.60 -24.91 -19.01
C ARG A 289 -43.73 -24.01 -20.24
N LEU A 290 -42.74 -24.00 -21.12
CA LEU A 290 -42.74 -23.12 -22.31
C LEU A 290 -43.67 -23.63 -23.42
N SER A 291 -43.75 -24.95 -23.59
CA SER A 291 -44.57 -25.58 -24.64
C SER A 291 -45.98 -25.92 -24.18
N GLU A 292 -46.25 -25.87 -22.87
CA GLU A 292 -47.49 -26.35 -22.23
C GLU A 292 -47.76 -27.84 -22.51
N ASN A 293 -46.70 -28.62 -22.76
CA ASN A 293 -46.77 -30.04 -23.07
C ASN A 293 -46.14 -30.87 -21.93
N SER A 294 -46.96 -31.60 -21.18
CA SER A 294 -46.51 -32.47 -20.08
C SER A 294 -45.60 -33.61 -20.52
N ASP A 295 -45.63 -33.98 -21.80
CA ASP A 295 -44.81 -35.07 -22.35
C ASP A 295 -43.45 -34.57 -22.86
N ALA A 296 -43.13 -33.27 -22.70
CA ALA A 296 -41.90 -32.69 -23.26
C ALA A 296 -40.61 -33.39 -22.76
N ALA A 297 -40.57 -33.87 -21.52
CA ALA A 297 -39.44 -34.66 -21.02
C ALA A 297 -39.25 -35.99 -21.77
N VAL A 298 -40.36 -36.68 -22.06
CA VAL A 298 -40.36 -37.95 -22.81
C VAL A 298 -39.97 -37.69 -24.25
N ILE A 299 -40.58 -36.68 -24.88
CA ILE A 299 -40.30 -36.30 -26.27
C ILE A 299 -38.83 -35.92 -26.44
N LEU A 300 -38.24 -35.11 -25.55
CA LEU A 300 -36.82 -34.76 -25.63
C LEU A 300 -35.90 -35.98 -25.46
N ALA A 301 -36.29 -36.95 -24.62
CA ALA A 301 -35.55 -38.20 -24.46
C ALA A 301 -35.65 -39.09 -25.71
N GLU A 302 -36.84 -39.19 -26.31
CA GLU A 302 -37.06 -39.93 -27.57
C GLU A 302 -36.31 -39.28 -28.73
N LEU A 303 -36.37 -37.95 -28.87
CA LEU A 303 -35.59 -37.21 -29.86
C LEU A 303 -34.09 -37.52 -29.74
N HIS A 304 -33.56 -37.55 -28.51
CA HIS A 304 -32.16 -37.91 -28.29
C HIS A 304 -31.85 -39.37 -28.65
N ASN A 305 -32.70 -40.31 -28.20
CA ASN A 305 -32.49 -41.75 -28.44
C ASN A 305 -32.60 -42.10 -29.94
N HIS A 306 -33.44 -41.37 -30.68
CA HIS A 306 -33.57 -41.53 -32.12
C HIS A 306 -32.61 -40.64 -32.92
N SER A 307 -31.60 -40.04 -32.26
CA SER A 307 -30.54 -39.22 -32.87
C SER A 307 -30.98 -37.95 -33.60
N PHE A 308 -32.19 -37.43 -33.31
CA PHE A 308 -32.79 -36.21 -33.89
C PHE A 308 -32.04 -34.94 -33.47
N PHE A 309 -30.78 -34.80 -33.86
CA PHE A 309 -29.97 -33.59 -33.67
C PHE A 309 -29.99 -33.03 -32.25
N THR A 310 -30.10 -33.90 -31.25
CA THR A 310 -30.21 -33.49 -29.84
C THR A 310 -29.07 -34.10 -29.06
N GLU A 311 -28.26 -33.25 -28.42
CA GLU A 311 -27.22 -33.67 -27.49
C GLU A 311 -27.80 -33.72 -26.07
N LYS A 312 -27.42 -34.74 -25.30
CA LYS A 312 -27.78 -34.88 -23.89
C LYS A 312 -26.58 -34.60 -23.00
N ARG A 313 -26.77 -33.73 -22.01
CA ARG A 313 -25.76 -33.37 -21.01
C ARG A 313 -26.31 -33.67 -19.62
N TYR A 314 -25.44 -34.09 -18.71
CA TYR A 314 -25.82 -34.41 -17.33
C TYR A 314 -24.84 -33.78 -16.34
N ASP A 315 -25.38 -32.92 -15.47
CA ASP A 315 -24.67 -32.44 -14.30
C ASP A 315 -25.66 -32.00 -13.23
N GLY A 316 -26.10 -32.96 -12.41
CA GLY A 316 -27.20 -32.79 -11.44
C GLY A 316 -28.58 -32.92 -12.09
N GLU A 317 -28.79 -32.27 -13.23
CA GLU A 317 -30.02 -32.36 -14.04
C GLU A 317 -29.71 -32.71 -15.51
N VAL A 318 -30.70 -33.27 -16.21
CA VAL A 318 -30.61 -33.59 -17.64
C VAL A 318 -30.89 -32.33 -18.46
N ILE A 319 -30.01 -32.02 -19.40
CA ILE A 319 -30.13 -30.87 -20.30
C ILE A 319 -29.99 -31.35 -21.74
N TYR A 320 -30.86 -30.87 -22.62
CA TYR A 320 -30.82 -31.16 -24.06
C TYR A 320 -30.35 -29.93 -24.84
N ARG A 321 -29.55 -30.13 -25.90
CA ARG A 321 -29.14 -29.05 -26.82
C ARG A 321 -29.42 -29.48 -28.24
N PHE A 322 -30.11 -28.63 -29.00
CA PHE A 322 -30.27 -28.85 -30.43
C PHE A 322 -28.95 -28.59 -31.15
N HIS A 323 -28.66 -29.39 -32.17
CA HIS A 323 -27.56 -29.16 -33.08
C HIS A 323 -27.68 -27.73 -33.65
N PRO A 324 -26.59 -26.95 -33.76
CA PRO A 324 -26.66 -25.53 -34.12
C PRO A 324 -27.45 -25.24 -35.40
N LEU A 325 -27.21 -26.03 -36.46
CA LEU A 325 -27.95 -25.89 -37.73
C LEU A 325 -29.43 -26.24 -37.57
N PHE A 326 -29.77 -27.20 -36.71
CA PHE A 326 -31.16 -27.57 -36.46
C PHE A 326 -31.89 -26.47 -35.69
N ARG A 327 -31.24 -25.92 -34.67
CA ARG A 327 -31.75 -24.79 -33.89
C ARG A 327 -31.99 -23.57 -34.78
N GLU A 328 -31.04 -23.25 -35.66
CA GLU A 328 -31.17 -22.14 -36.62
C GLU A 328 -32.35 -22.35 -37.57
N TYR A 329 -32.49 -23.56 -38.13
CA TYR A 329 -33.66 -23.93 -38.93
C TYR A 329 -34.97 -23.76 -38.15
N LEU A 330 -35.05 -24.27 -36.91
CA LEU A 330 -36.25 -24.18 -36.07
C LEU A 330 -36.61 -22.72 -35.74
N ILE A 331 -35.62 -21.88 -35.44
CA ILE A 331 -35.83 -20.44 -35.20
C ILE A 331 -36.41 -19.79 -36.46
N ASN A 332 -35.79 -19.98 -37.62
CA ASN A 332 -36.28 -19.43 -38.89
C ASN A 332 -37.70 -19.93 -39.21
N LYS A 333 -37.98 -21.21 -38.94
CA LYS A 333 -39.31 -21.79 -39.14
C LYS A 333 -40.35 -21.19 -38.18
N ALA A 334 -39.99 -20.99 -36.92
CA ALA A 334 -40.87 -20.38 -35.92
C ALA A 334 -41.29 -18.96 -36.35
N GLU A 335 -40.40 -18.20 -36.98
CA GLU A 335 -40.69 -16.85 -37.52
C GLU A 335 -41.67 -16.87 -38.71
N THR A 336 -41.78 -18.00 -39.40
CA THR A 336 -42.78 -18.18 -40.48
C THR A 336 -44.11 -18.75 -40.00
N VAL A 337 -44.11 -19.50 -38.90
CA VAL A 337 -45.29 -20.23 -38.37
C VAL A 337 -46.09 -19.36 -37.40
N TYR A 338 -45.43 -18.64 -36.50
CA TYR A 338 -46.10 -17.79 -35.52
C TYR A 338 -46.20 -16.34 -36.00
N ASP A 339 -47.29 -15.66 -35.64
CA ASP A 339 -47.37 -14.23 -35.82
C ASP A 339 -46.38 -13.49 -34.88
N ARG A 340 -46.15 -12.20 -35.16
CA ARG A 340 -45.18 -11.39 -34.40
C ARG A 340 -45.52 -11.29 -32.90
N GLN A 341 -46.80 -11.28 -32.53
CA GLN A 341 -47.21 -11.11 -31.14
C GLN A 341 -46.97 -12.41 -30.36
N HIS A 342 -47.37 -13.54 -30.93
CA HIS A 342 -47.18 -14.87 -30.35
C HIS A 342 -45.69 -15.22 -30.25
N LEU A 343 -44.91 -14.91 -31.30
CA LEU A 343 -43.46 -15.09 -31.29
C LEU A 343 -42.78 -14.27 -30.19
N ALA A 344 -43.21 -13.02 -29.99
CA ALA A 344 -42.70 -12.17 -28.91
C ALA A 344 -43.05 -12.75 -27.53
N GLN A 345 -44.25 -13.31 -27.35
CA GLN A 345 -44.66 -13.99 -26.11
C GLN A 345 -43.84 -15.24 -25.81
N ILE A 346 -43.52 -16.05 -26.82
CA ILE A 346 -42.66 -17.23 -26.67
C ILE A 346 -41.24 -16.79 -26.26
N LYS A 347 -40.66 -15.83 -26.99
CA LYS A 347 -39.31 -15.29 -26.72
C LYS A 347 -39.23 -14.70 -25.31
N ALA A 348 -40.25 -13.96 -24.89
CA ALA A 348 -40.40 -13.47 -23.53
C ALA A 348 -40.43 -14.63 -22.51
N SER A 349 -41.39 -15.54 -22.63
CA SER A 349 -41.54 -16.66 -21.69
C SER A 349 -40.27 -17.51 -21.58
N ALA A 350 -39.55 -17.73 -22.68
CA ALA A 350 -38.26 -18.41 -22.69
C ALA A 350 -37.21 -17.64 -21.88
N SER A 351 -37.15 -16.31 -22.00
CA SER A 351 -36.23 -15.46 -21.21
C SER A 351 -36.54 -15.51 -19.70
N ASP A 352 -37.82 -15.46 -19.30
CA ASP A 352 -38.22 -15.55 -17.88
C ASP A 352 -37.83 -16.91 -17.29
N LEU A 353 -38.10 -18.00 -18.03
CA LEU A 353 -37.74 -19.35 -17.61
C LEU A 353 -36.22 -19.55 -17.49
N LEU A 354 -35.44 -18.94 -18.39
CA LEU A 354 -33.98 -18.95 -18.31
C LEU A 354 -33.50 -18.19 -17.08
N GLU A 355 -34.05 -17.01 -16.79
CA GLU A 355 -33.73 -16.23 -15.59
C GLU A 355 -34.05 -17.01 -14.30
N GLU A 356 -35.25 -17.58 -14.19
CA GLU A 356 -35.68 -18.39 -13.03
C GLU A 356 -34.77 -19.60 -12.78
N SER A 357 -34.20 -20.16 -13.85
CA SER A 357 -33.27 -21.30 -13.77
C SER A 357 -31.81 -20.89 -13.48
N GLY A 358 -31.54 -19.60 -13.29
CA GLY A 358 -30.20 -19.05 -13.05
C GLY A 358 -29.32 -18.92 -14.30
N ARG A 359 -29.89 -19.10 -15.52
CA ARG A 359 -29.20 -18.98 -16.81
C ARG A 359 -29.24 -17.54 -17.33
N ILE A 360 -28.69 -16.64 -16.52
CA ILE A 360 -28.81 -15.19 -16.72
C ILE A 360 -28.19 -14.72 -18.05
N GLU A 361 -27.04 -15.28 -18.45
CA GLU A 361 -26.38 -14.90 -19.70
C GLU A 361 -27.17 -15.33 -20.94
N GLU A 362 -27.76 -16.53 -20.90
CA GLU A 362 -28.61 -17.04 -21.98
C GLU A 362 -29.89 -16.18 -22.10
N ALA A 363 -30.49 -15.80 -20.98
CA ALA A 363 -31.63 -14.88 -20.95
C ALA A 363 -31.27 -13.48 -21.49
N ALA A 364 -30.11 -12.94 -21.11
CA ALA A 364 -29.62 -11.65 -21.60
C ALA A 364 -29.36 -11.67 -23.12
N SER A 365 -28.68 -12.71 -23.63
CA SER A 365 -28.45 -12.89 -25.06
C SER A 365 -29.77 -12.95 -25.82
N LEU A 366 -30.75 -13.72 -25.32
CA LEU A 366 -32.06 -13.79 -25.95
C LEU A 366 -32.74 -12.42 -25.99
N CYS A 367 -32.72 -11.64 -24.91
CA CYS A 367 -33.27 -10.28 -24.91
C CYS A 367 -32.56 -9.35 -25.90
N ILE A 368 -31.24 -9.47 -26.07
CA ILE A 368 -30.47 -8.69 -27.05
C ILE A 368 -30.87 -9.08 -28.47
N ASP A 369 -30.90 -10.37 -28.77
CA ASP A 369 -31.25 -10.91 -30.09
C ASP A 369 -32.67 -10.54 -30.50
N THR A 370 -33.58 -10.45 -29.54
CA THR A 370 -34.99 -10.09 -29.76
C THR A 370 -35.27 -8.61 -29.58
N SER A 371 -34.26 -7.80 -29.25
CA SER A 371 -34.40 -6.38 -28.92
C SER A 371 -35.44 -6.07 -27.82
N ASP A 372 -35.62 -6.99 -26.86
CA ASP A 372 -36.47 -6.78 -25.67
C ASP A 372 -35.67 -6.03 -24.59
N TRP A 373 -35.48 -4.74 -24.82
CA TRP A 373 -34.63 -3.89 -23.98
C TRP A 373 -35.17 -3.71 -22.57
N SER A 374 -36.49 -3.66 -22.39
CA SER A 374 -37.13 -3.52 -21.08
C SER A 374 -36.83 -4.71 -20.18
N ARG A 375 -36.88 -5.93 -20.73
CA ARG A 375 -36.54 -7.15 -19.99
C ARG A 375 -35.05 -7.25 -19.70
N LEU A 376 -34.20 -6.92 -20.68
CA LEU A 376 -32.75 -6.85 -20.47
C LEU A 376 -32.40 -5.87 -19.33
N ALA A 377 -33.01 -4.69 -19.29
CA ALA A 377 -32.82 -3.72 -18.22
C ALA A 377 -33.17 -4.30 -16.84
N GLY A 378 -34.32 -4.97 -16.72
CA GLY A 378 -34.72 -5.63 -15.46
C GLY A 378 -33.75 -6.73 -15.03
N LEU A 379 -33.27 -7.53 -15.98
CA LEU A 379 -32.29 -8.59 -15.74
C LEU A 379 -30.94 -8.03 -15.26
N ILE A 380 -30.44 -6.96 -15.89
CA ILE A 380 -29.21 -6.28 -15.46
C ILE A 380 -29.35 -5.79 -14.02
N VAL A 381 -30.41 -5.06 -13.70
CA VAL A 381 -30.60 -4.47 -12.36
C VAL A 381 -30.63 -5.52 -11.25
N ARG A 382 -31.28 -6.67 -11.50
CA ARG A 382 -31.36 -7.77 -10.52
C ARG A 382 -30.04 -8.53 -10.35
N ASN A 383 -29.25 -8.66 -11.41
CA ASN A 383 -28.10 -9.57 -11.43
C ASN A 383 -26.73 -8.89 -11.38
N ALA A 384 -26.65 -7.57 -11.64
CA ALA A 384 -25.39 -6.82 -11.60
C ALA A 384 -24.56 -7.04 -10.31
N PRO A 385 -25.12 -6.98 -9.07
CA PRO A 385 -24.32 -7.23 -7.87
C PRO A 385 -23.57 -8.57 -7.89
N THR A 386 -24.23 -9.63 -8.39
CA THR A 386 -23.66 -10.97 -8.49
C THR A 386 -22.52 -11.02 -9.51
N PHE A 387 -22.68 -10.39 -10.67
CA PHE A 387 -21.64 -10.34 -11.71
C PHE A 387 -20.41 -9.53 -11.25
N LEU A 388 -20.62 -8.41 -10.58
CA LEU A 388 -19.55 -7.60 -9.99
C LEU A 388 -18.75 -8.40 -8.95
N CYS A 389 -19.43 -9.11 -8.06
CA CYS A 389 -18.78 -10.01 -7.08
C CYS A 389 -17.98 -11.16 -7.74
N GLN A 390 -18.31 -11.52 -8.98
CA GLN A 390 -17.58 -12.51 -9.77
C GLN A 390 -16.44 -11.91 -10.58
N GLY A 391 -16.23 -10.59 -10.54
CA GLY A 391 -15.23 -9.86 -11.33
C GLY A 391 -15.72 -9.48 -12.73
N ARG A 392 -16.93 -9.90 -13.12
CA ARG A 392 -17.50 -9.81 -14.48
C ARG A 392 -18.15 -8.45 -14.78
N ASN A 393 -17.39 -7.40 -14.47
CA ASN A 393 -17.81 -6.00 -14.60
C ASN A 393 -18.03 -5.63 -16.07
N ARG A 394 -17.18 -6.14 -16.96
CA ARG A 394 -17.26 -5.88 -18.40
C ARG A 394 -18.53 -6.47 -19.02
N THR A 395 -18.93 -7.68 -18.61
CA THR A 395 -20.21 -8.27 -19.03
C THR A 395 -21.40 -7.32 -18.75
N VAL A 396 -21.45 -6.70 -17.56
CA VAL A 396 -22.51 -5.75 -17.20
C VAL A 396 -22.44 -4.47 -18.05
N ILE A 397 -21.24 -3.93 -18.27
CA ILE A 397 -21.04 -2.76 -19.14
C ILE A 397 -21.52 -3.04 -20.56
N GLU A 398 -21.12 -4.18 -21.14
CA GLU A 398 -21.51 -4.58 -22.49
C GLU A 398 -23.02 -4.73 -22.62
N TRP A 399 -23.72 -5.26 -21.61
CA TRP A 399 -25.18 -5.32 -21.63
C TRP A 399 -25.83 -3.94 -21.53
N VAL A 400 -25.28 -3.05 -20.68
CA VAL A 400 -25.79 -1.68 -20.55
C VAL A 400 -25.58 -0.88 -21.84
N ASP A 401 -24.44 -1.03 -22.51
CA ASP A 401 -24.10 -0.29 -23.74
C ASP A 401 -24.94 -0.73 -24.95
N ARG A 402 -25.61 -1.89 -24.88
CA ARG A 402 -26.58 -2.34 -25.89
C ARG A 402 -27.95 -1.66 -25.75
N LEU A 403 -28.26 -1.09 -24.59
CA LEU A 403 -29.58 -0.51 -24.33
C LEU A 403 -29.77 0.83 -25.05
N PRO A 404 -30.98 1.12 -25.56
CA PRO A 404 -31.30 2.44 -26.11
C PRO A 404 -31.15 3.56 -25.07
N LEU A 405 -30.62 4.70 -25.50
CA LEU A 405 -30.35 5.85 -24.63
C LEU A 405 -31.57 6.31 -23.79
N PRO A 406 -32.82 6.36 -24.32
CA PRO A 406 -33.99 6.75 -23.52
C PRO A 406 -34.24 5.82 -22.32
N LEU A 407 -34.00 4.52 -22.48
CA LEU A 407 -34.22 3.54 -21.41
C LEU A 407 -33.14 3.65 -20.33
N LEU A 408 -31.90 3.89 -20.76
CA LEU A 408 -30.77 4.16 -19.86
C LEU A 408 -31.00 5.43 -19.02
N GLN A 409 -31.52 6.49 -19.64
CA GLN A 409 -31.85 7.75 -18.96
C GLN A 409 -33.10 7.63 -18.07
N GLY A 410 -34.04 6.74 -18.39
CA GLY A 410 -35.24 6.50 -17.60
C GLY A 410 -35.05 5.56 -16.40
N THR A 411 -33.97 4.77 -16.37
CA THR A 411 -33.75 3.71 -15.37
C THR A 411 -32.47 3.95 -14.56
N PRO A 412 -32.54 4.64 -13.40
CA PRO A 412 -31.35 5.09 -12.67
C PRO A 412 -30.45 3.96 -12.15
N TYR A 413 -31.02 2.79 -11.81
CA TYR A 413 -30.22 1.63 -11.38
C TYR A 413 -29.28 1.10 -12.48
N LEU A 414 -29.60 1.26 -13.77
CA LEU A 414 -28.68 0.89 -14.85
C LEU A 414 -27.45 1.78 -14.85
N LEU A 415 -27.64 3.09 -14.66
CA LEU A 415 -26.55 4.05 -14.54
C LEU A 415 -25.71 3.78 -13.29
N PHE A 416 -26.35 3.46 -12.16
CA PHE A 416 -25.66 3.09 -10.93
C PHE A 416 -24.76 1.87 -11.12
N TRP A 417 -25.29 0.76 -11.67
CA TRP A 417 -24.50 -0.46 -11.88
C TRP A 417 -23.43 -0.30 -12.96
N SER A 418 -23.68 0.50 -13.99
CA SER A 418 -22.67 0.91 -14.98
C SER A 418 -21.54 1.69 -14.32
N GLY A 419 -21.85 2.64 -13.44
CA GLY A 419 -20.86 3.39 -12.66
C GLY A 419 -20.03 2.49 -11.75
N ALA A 420 -20.67 1.57 -11.04
CA ALA A 420 -19.99 0.59 -10.18
C ALA A 420 -19.05 -0.33 -10.98
N SER A 421 -19.46 -0.76 -12.17
CA SER A 421 -18.65 -1.61 -13.05
C SER A 421 -17.42 -0.90 -13.61
N LEU A 422 -17.51 0.42 -13.83
CA LEU A 422 -16.44 1.25 -14.36
C LEU A 422 -15.47 1.76 -13.28
N PHE A 423 -15.76 1.55 -11.99
CA PHE A 423 -15.06 2.20 -10.87
C PHE A 423 -13.53 2.08 -10.95
N SER A 424 -13.00 0.88 -11.15
CA SER A 424 -11.55 0.64 -11.18
C SER A 424 -10.92 0.90 -12.56
N SER A 425 -11.68 0.76 -13.65
CA SER A 425 -11.16 0.84 -15.03
C SER A 425 -11.25 2.24 -15.63
N ASP A 426 -12.34 2.97 -15.35
CA ASP A 426 -12.58 4.36 -15.76
C ASP A 426 -13.30 5.12 -14.63
N PRO A 427 -12.57 5.54 -13.59
CA PRO A 427 -13.16 6.21 -12.42
C PRO A 427 -13.79 7.56 -12.76
N VAL A 428 -13.39 8.21 -13.87
CA VAL A 428 -13.96 9.50 -14.30
C VAL A 428 -15.35 9.28 -14.86
N GLU A 429 -15.52 8.31 -15.78
CA GLU A 429 -16.83 7.97 -16.31
C GLU A 429 -17.71 7.31 -15.23
N SER A 430 -17.15 6.49 -14.35
CA SER A 430 -17.84 5.93 -13.17
C SER A 430 -18.52 7.03 -12.34
N ARG A 431 -17.78 8.10 -12.00
CA ARG A 431 -18.33 9.26 -11.28
C ARG A 431 -19.43 9.98 -12.07
N SER A 432 -19.26 10.13 -13.38
CA SER A 432 -20.28 10.73 -14.28
C SER A 432 -21.58 9.92 -14.26
N ARG A 433 -21.49 8.58 -14.29
CA ARG A 433 -22.64 7.67 -14.20
C ARG A 433 -23.34 7.74 -12.85
N PHE A 434 -22.58 7.73 -11.75
CA PHE A 434 -23.16 7.89 -10.41
C PHE A 434 -23.85 9.24 -10.22
N LYS A 435 -23.26 10.33 -10.72
CA LYS A 435 -23.89 11.67 -10.66
C LYS A 435 -25.24 11.69 -11.39
N LYS A 436 -25.31 11.16 -12.61
CA LYS A 436 -26.58 11.09 -13.36
C LYS A 436 -27.60 10.21 -12.66
N ALA A 437 -27.18 9.06 -12.13
CA ALA A 437 -28.05 8.20 -11.34
C ALA A 437 -28.60 8.92 -10.11
N PHE A 438 -27.76 9.66 -9.38
CA PHE A 438 -28.16 10.47 -8.22
C PHE A 438 -29.24 11.49 -8.57
N GLU A 439 -29.06 12.26 -9.65
CA GLU A 439 -30.02 13.29 -10.09
C GLU A 439 -31.39 12.66 -10.41
N ILE A 440 -31.40 11.52 -11.09
CA ILE A 440 -32.64 10.82 -11.45
C ILE A 440 -33.29 10.20 -10.20
N PHE A 441 -32.54 9.52 -9.33
CA PHE A 441 -33.08 8.96 -8.08
C PHE A 441 -33.71 10.03 -7.19
N ARG A 442 -33.05 11.19 -7.04
CA ARG A 442 -33.59 12.32 -6.26
C ARG A 442 -34.88 12.86 -6.88
N SER A 443 -34.97 12.93 -8.22
CA SER A 443 -36.19 13.36 -8.92
C SER A 443 -37.37 12.38 -8.78
N GLN A 444 -37.07 11.09 -8.59
CA GLN A 444 -38.05 10.01 -8.43
C GLN A 444 -38.41 9.73 -6.96
N GLY A 445 -37.69 10.32 -6.00
CA GLY A 445 -37.88 10.08 -4.57
C GLY A 445 -37.39 8.71 -4.08
N ASP A 446 -36.48 8.04 -4.79
CA ASP A 446 -35.87 6.78 -4.33
C ASP A 446 -34.71 7.06 -3.36
N GLU A 447 -35.02 7.04 -2.06
CA GLU A 447 -34.07 7.35 -0.99
C GLU A 447 -32.84 6.43 -1.02
N THR A 448 -33.03 5.15 -1.34
CA THR A 448 -31.94 4.15 -1.36
C THR A 448 -30.98 4.46 -2.50
N GLY A 449 -31.52 4.70 -3.69
CA GLY A 449 -30.74 5.07 -4.87
C GLY A 449 -29.97 6.38 -4.66
N VAL A 450 -30.58 7.38 -4.03
CA VAL A 450 -29.94 8.67 -3.71
C VAL A 450 -28.68 8.45 -2.85
N PHE A 451 -28.80 7.73 -1.73
CA PHE A 451 -27.66 7.50 -0.83
C PHE A 451 -26.57 6.64 -1.48
N LEU A 452 -26.94 5.58 -2.21
CA LEU A 452 -25.98 4.70 -2.88
C LEU A 452 -25.21 5.44 -3.98
N SER A 453 -25.90 6.21 -4.83
CA SER A 453 -25.26 7.00 -5.87
C SER A 453 -24.39 8.12 -5.30
N TRP A 454 -24.80 8.74 -4.19
CA TRP A 454 -23.95 9.72 -3.49
C TRP A 454 -22.64 9.07 -3.01
N CYS A 455 -22.71 7.90 -2.37
CA CYS A 455 -21.51 7.15 -1.95
C CYS A 455 -20.63 6.80 -3.15
N GLY A 456 -21.23 6.33 -4.25
CA GLY A 456 -20.49 6.02 -5.49
C GLY A 456 -19.74 7.23 -6.06
N VAL A 457 -20.34 8.43 -6.02
CA VAL A 457 -19.65 9.66 -6.42
C VAL A 457 -18.46 9.97 -5.49
N VAL A 458 -18.63 9.84 -4.18
CA VAL A 458 -17.55 10.09 -3.20
C VAL A 458 -16.40 9.12 -3.41
N ASP A 459 -16.68 7.81 -3.47
CA ASP A 459 -15.67 6.78 -3.71
C ASP A 459 -14.90 7.05 -5.02
N ALA A 460 -15.61 7.34 -6.12
CA ALA A 460 -14.98 7.61 -7.41
C ALA A 460 -14.13 8.88 -7.38
N THR A 461 -14.58 9.91 -6.65
CA THR A 461 -13.84 11.16 -6.46
C THR A 461 -12.53 10.93 -5.69
N ILE A 462 -12.55 10.11 -4.63
CA ILE A 462 -11.33 9.72 -3.90
C ILE A 462 -10.39 8.94 -4.81
N HIS A 463 -10.91 7.97 -5.57
CA HIS A 463 -10.12 7.15 -6.48
C HIS A 463 -9.39 8.00 -7.54
N THR A 464 -10.06 8.99 -8.12
CA THR A 464 -9.45 9.98 -9.05
C THR A 464 -8.54 11.00 -8.36
N SER A 465 -8.59 11.10 -7.03
CA SER A 465 -7.92 12.13 -6.23
C SER A 465 -8.31 13.55 -6.65
N GLU A 466 -9.60 13.81 -6.86
CA GLU A 466 -10.14 15.14 -7.19
C GLU A 466 -10.94 15.73 -6.01
N TYR A 467 -10.28 15.83 -4.85
CA TYR A 467 -10.88 16.24 -3.58
C TYR A 467 -11.49 17.65 -3.60
N ALA A 468 -11.07 18.53 -4.52
CA ALA A 468 -11.67 19.83 -4.75
C ALA A 468 -13.18 19.76 -5.08
N LEU A 469 -13.68 18.60 -5.53
CA LEU A 469 -15.10 18.35 -5.78
C LEU A 469 -15.89 17.94 -4.52
N MET A 470 -15.24 17.68 -3.38
CA MET A 470 -15.91 17.18 -2.18
C MET A 470 -16.81 18.19 -1.46
N PRO A 471 -16.45 19.49 -1.31
CA PRO A 471 -17.27 20.45 -0.58
C PRO A 471 -18.72 20.52 -1.08
N GLN A 472 -18.92 20.54 -2.42
CA GLN A 472 -20.26 20.52 -3.02
C GLN A 472 -21.04 19.24 -2.68
N TRP A 473 -20.39 18.08 -2.61
CA TRP A 473 -21.06 16.81 -2.31
C TRP A 473 -21.38 16.66 -0.82
N ILE A 474 -20.58 17.25 0.06
CA ILE A 474 -20.87 17.33 1.50
C ILE A 474 -22.11 18.20 1.75
N GLU A 475 -22.25 19.31 1.02
CA GLU A 475 -23.45 20.16 1.07
C GLU A 475 -24.67 19.41 0.54
N VAL A 476 -24.55 18.74 -0.61
CA VAL A 476 -25.62 17.89 -1.16
C VAL A 476 -26.07 16.80 -0.18
N LEU A 477 -25.15 16.14 0.54
CA LEU A 477 -25.54 15.17 1.58
C LEU A 477 -26.37 15.84 2.68
N SER A 478 -25.98 17.04 3.10
CA SER A 478 -26.68 17.78 4.15
C SER A 478 -28.10 18.18 3.73
N GLU A 479 -28.34 18.43 2.43
CA GLU A 479 -29.68 18.62 1.88
C GLU A 479 -30.47 17.31 1.85
N VAL A 480 -29.87 16.25 1.30
CA VAL A 480 -30.49 14.93 1.19
C VAL A 480 -30.92 14.40 2.57
N LEU A 481 -30.11 14.58 3.61
CA LEU A 481 -30.47 14.17 4.98
C LEU A 481 -31.62 14.99 5.58
N LYS A 482 -31.89 16.21 5.09
CA LYS A 482 -33.07 16.99 5.48
C LYS A 482 -34.32 16.52 4.73
N GLU A 483 -34.17 16.14 3.47
CA GLU A 483 -35.25 15.59 2.63
C GLU A 483 -35.64 14.18 3.10
N HIS A 484 -34.65 13.35 3.43
CA HIS A 484 -34.76 11.94 3.81
C HIS A 484 -34.09 11.68 5.16
N PRO A 485 -34.78 11.95 6.29
CA PRO A 485 -34.19 11.87 7.64
C PRO A 485 -34.00 10.43 8.16
N ARG A 486 -34.42 9.41 7.41
CA ARG A 486 -34.30 8.00 7.80
C ARG A 486 -33.62 7.21 6.69
N TYR A 487 -32.79 6.26 7.08
CA TYR A 487 -32.18 5.31 6.15
C TYR A 487 -33.09 4.09 5.94
N SER A 488 -33.10 3.54 4.74
CA SER A 488 -33.87 2.33 4.42
C SER A 488 -33.29 1.06 5.04
N SER A 489 -31.99 1.06 5.39
CA SER A 489 -31.34 -0.04 6.12
C SER A 489 -30.13 0.44 6.92
N ARG A 490 -29.71 -0.37 7.91
CA ARG A 490 -28.48 -0.13 8.68
C ARG A 490 -27.23 -0.18 7.80
N ASP A 491 -27.18 -1.05 6.79
CA ASP A 491 -26.03 -1.14 5.88
C ASP A 491 -25.83 0.16 5.08
N ILE A 492 -26.92 0.82 4.67
CA ILE A 492 -26.87 2.11 3.97
C ILE A 492 -26.41 3.21 4.92
N GLU A 493 -26.95 3.27 6.14
CA GLU A 493 -26.50 4.21 7.16
C GLU A 493 -24.99 4.11 7.41
N VAL A 494 -24.47 2.89 7.61
CA VAL A 494 -23.03 2.63 7.82
C VAL A 494 -22.21 3.08 6.60
N ARG A 495 -22.65 2.75 5.38
CA ARG A 495 -21.96 3.15 4.15
C ARG A 495 -21.90 4.67 3.97
N VAL A 496 -23.02 5.36 4.23
CA VAL A 496 -23.10 6.81 4.15
C VAL A 496 -22.21 7.45 5.21
N ALA A 497 -22.23 6.96 6.45
CA ALA A 497 -21.40 7.50 7.53
C ALA A 497 -19.89 7.39 7.22
N LEU A 498 -19.44 6.24 6.72
CA LEU A 498 -18.03 6.03 6.35
C LEU A 498 -17.63 6.88 5.12
N ASN A 499 -18.50 7.01 4.12
CA ASN A 499 -18.26 7.89 2.98
C ASN A 499 -18.28 9.37 3.35
N GLN A 500 -19.17 9.78 4.25
CA GLN A 500 -19.21 11.13 4.82
C GLN A 500 -17.90 11.46 5.54
N PHE A 501 -17.40 10.52 6.36
CA PHE A 501 -16.09 10.67 6.98
C PHE A 501 -15.00 10.88 5.91
N ASN A 502 -14.92 10.01 4.91
CA ASN A 502 -13.90 10.13 3.86
C ASN A 502 -14.00 11.48 3.11
N ALA A 503 -15.20 11.90 2.73
CA ALA A 503 -15.42 13.15 2.01
C ALA A 503 -14.96 14.37 2.85
N VAL A 504 -15.35 14.41 4.13
CA VAL A 504 -14.99 15.52 5.02
C VAL A 504 -13.50 15.50 5.35
N ALA A 505 -12.92 14.34 5.67
CA ALA A 505 -11.53 14.20 6.07
C ALA A 505 -10.54 14.67 5.00
N PHE A 506 -10.84 14.42 3.71
CA PHE A 506 -9.96 14.78 2.61
C PHE A 506 -10.33 16.08 1.90
N GLY A 507 -11.62 16.46 1.92
CA GLY A 507 -12.16 17.56 1.13
C GLY A 507 -12.55 18.81 1.89
N LEU A 508 -12.91 18.71 3.17
CA LEU A 508 -13.37 19.85 3.98
C LEU A 508 -12.97 19.66 5.46
N PRO A 509 -11.67 19.69 5.78
CA PRO A 509 -11.20 19.29 7.10
C PRO A 509 -11.53 20.30 8.21
N ASN A 510 -12.01 21.50 7.87
CA ASN A 510 -12.54 22.51 8.79
C ASN A 510 -14.05 22.37 9.06
N HIS A 511 -14.67 21.27 8.64
CA HIS A 511 -16.09 21.03 8.88
C HIS A 511 -16.39 20.98 10.39
N ARG A 512 -17.44 21.70 10.82
CA ARG A 512 -17.78 21.85 12.25
C ARG A 512 -17.97 20.54 13.01
N ASP A 513 -18.46 19.50 12.32
CA ASP A 513 -18.80 18.20 12.90
C ASP A 513 -17.72 17.12 12.66
N ILE A 514 -16.52 17.48 12.16
CA ILE A 514 -15.47 16.50 11.78
C ILE A 514 -15.11 15.56 12.93
N ASN A 515 -15.03 16.07 14.16
CA ASN A 515 -14.72 15.25 15.34
C ASN A 515 -15.82 14.19 15.57
N THR A 516 -17.09 14.58 15.53
CA THR A 516 -18.22 13.65 15.69
C THR A 516 -18.25 12.60 14.58
N ILE A 517 -18.06 13.02 13.33
CA ILE A 517 -18.05 12.13 12.16
C ILE A 517 -16.90 11.12 12.26
N ARG A 518 -15.71 11.57 12.70
CA ARG A 518 -14.55 10.71 12.93
C ARG A 518 -14.79 9.71 14.05
N GLU A 519 -15.34 10.13 15.19
CA GLU A 519 -15.66 9.21 16.29
C GLU A 519 -16.68 8.14 15.85
N GLN A 520 -17.68 8.54 15.06
CA GLN A 520 -18.64 7.60 14.49
C GLN A 520 -17.97 6.59 13.55
N ALA A 521 -17.10 7.04 12.63
CA ALA A 521 -16.37 6.15 11.73
C ALA A 521 -15.44 5.18 12.50
N PHE A 522 -14.74 5.68 13.53
CA PHE A 522 -13.91 4.86 14.41
C PHE A 522 -14.74 3.79 15.14
N ALA A 523 -15.88 4.17 15.71
CA ALA A 523 -16.78 3.25 16.39
C ALA A 523 -17.31 2.16 15.44
N LEU A 524 -17.80 2.52 14.26
CA LEU A 524 -18.33 1.58 13.27
C LEU A 524 -17.30 0.53 12.83
N LEU A 525 -16.04 0.93 12.66
CA LEU A 525 -14.96 0.01 12.32
C LEU A 525 -14.58 -0.90 13.50
N CYS A 526 -14.67 -0.41 14.74
CA CYS A 526 -14.34 -1.19 15.94
C CYS A 526 -15.46 -2.16 16.36
N THR A 527 -16.74 -1.86 16.09
CA THR A 527 -17.88 -2.70 16.49
C THR A 527 -18.11 -3.90 15.59
N GLY A 528 -17.45 -3.96 14.42
CA GLY A 528 -17.64 -5.03 13.45
C GLY A 528 -18.97 -4.95 12.69
N GLU A 529 -19.64 -3.79 12.71
CA GLU A 529 -20.92 -3.56 12.03
C GLU A 529 -20.78 -3.43 10.50
N VAL A 530 -19.56 -3.26 9.99
CA VAL A 530 -19.30 -3.13 8.55
C VAL A 530 -19.30 -4.51 7.89
N SER A 531 -20.42 -4.84 7.23
CA SER A 531 -20.61 -6.12 6.53
C SER A 531 -19.77 -6.24 5.24
N ASP A 532 -19.55 -5.12 4.55
CA ASP A 532 -18.77 -5.04 3.31
C ASP A 532 -17.27 -4.94 3.61
N ALA A 533 -16.52 -6.00 3.26
CA ALA A 533 -15.08 -6.08 3.48
C ALA A 533 -14.28 -5.00 2.73
N ASN A 534 -14.69 -4.62 1.52
CA ASN A 534 -13.98 -3.60 0.74
C ASN A 534 -14.20 -2.22 1.36
N LEU A 535 -15.43 -1.91 1.77
CA LEU A 535 -15.75 -0.69 2.50
C LEU A 535 -14.99 -0.62 3.83
N PHE A 536 -14.93 -1.72 4.59
CA PHE A 536 -14.18 -1.82 5.85
C PHE A 536 -12.69 -1.50 5.65
N LEU A 537 -12.06 -2.13 4.65
CA LEU A 537 -10.63 -1.94 4.36
C LEU A 537 -10.34 -0.51 3.88
N SER A 538 -11.14 0.01 2.95
CA SER A 538 -10.98 1.37 2.39
C SER A 538 -11.18 2.44 3.47
N ALA A 539 -12.26 2.36 4.25
CA ALA A 539 -12.52 3.30 5.33
C ALA A 539 -11.46 3.21 6.44
N GLY A 540 -10.99 2.00 6.78
CA GLY A 540 -9.91 1.82 7.74
C GLY A 540 -8.58 2.43 7.28
N LEU A 541 -8.20 2.26 6.01
CA LEU A 541 -7.04 2.92 5.39
C LEU A 541 -7.15 4.45 5.53
N HIS A 542 -8.29 5.02 5.12
CA HIS A 542 -8.50 6.47 5.17
C HIS A 542 -8.52 7.02 6.60
N LEU A 543 -9.17 6.32 7.55
CA LEU A 543 -9.21 6.71 8.95
C LEU A 543 -7.82 6.64 9.59
N ALA A 544 -7.04 5.60 9.31
CA ALA A 544 -5.67 5.49 9.83
C ALA A 544 -4.80 6.66 9.35
N ILE A 545 -4.85 7.00 8.05
CA ILE A 545 -4.13 8.16 7.49
C ILE A 545 -4.59 9.46 8.18
N HIS A 546 -5.91 9.67 8.31
CA HIS A 546 -6.42 10.86 8.97
C HIS A 546 -5.96 10.96 10.44
N LEU A 547 -6.01 9.87 11.20
CA LEU A 547 -5.55 9.83 12.60
C LEU A 547 -4.04 10.12 12.73
N ILE A 548 -3.22 9.65 11.78
CA ILE A 548 -1.80 10.00 11.70
C ILE A 548 -1.62 11.52 11.54
N TYR A 549 -2.36 12.16 10.63
CA TYR A 549 -2.32 13.62 10.45
C TYR A 549 -2.88 14.38 11.67
N GLN A 550 -3.79 13.81 12.43
CA GLN A 550 -4.27 14.39 13.70
C GLN A 550 -3.27 14.22 14.85
N GLY A 551 -2.23 13.37 14.69
CA GLY A 551 -1.28 13.04 15.74
C GLY A 551 -1.82 12.03 16.76
N ASP A 552 -2.91 11.32 16.46
CA ASP A 552 -3.44 10.24 17.29
C ASP A 552 -2.88 8.89 16.82
N LEU A 553 -1.57 8.71 17.06
CA LEU A 553 -0.84 7.50 16.69
C LEU A 553 -1.33 6.25 17.45
N ALA A 554 -1.98 6.43 18.60
CA ALA A 554 -2.51 5.32 19.39
C ALA A 554 -3.77 4.73 18.74
N ARG A 555 -4.74 5.57 18.37
CA ARG A 555 -5.93 5.10 17.64
C ARG A 555 -5.60 4.67 16.22
N ALA A 556 -4.64 5.32 15.57
CA ALA A 556 -4.15 4.87 14.27
C ALA A 556 -3.64 3.41 14.35
N ALA A 557 -2.87 3.06 15.39
CA ALA A 557 -2.40 1.69 15.61
C ALA A 557 -3.55 0.67 15.70
N VAL A 558 -4.60 1.02 16.44
CA VAL A 558 -5.80 0.17 16.59
C VAL A 558 -6.44 -0.11 15.23
N ILE A 559 -6.58 0.91 14.38
CA ILE A 559 -7.15 0.74 13.04
C ILE A 559 -6.23 -0.08 12.14
N VAL A 560 -4.90 0.15 12.17
CA VAL A 560 -3.92 -0.65 11.42
C VAL A 560 -4.01 -2.14 11.81
N ASP A 561 -4.12 -2.43 13.10
CA ASP A 561 -4.27 -3.81 13.58
C ASP A 561 -5.61 -4.42 13.17
N LEU A 562 -6.72 -3.65 13.23
CA LEU A 562 -8.06 -4.08 12.78
C LEU A 562 -8.08 -4.47 11.30
N ILE A 563 -7.54 -3.63 10.42
CA ILE A 563 -7.51 -3.92 8.97
C ILE A 563 -6.49 -5.00 8.60
N ARG A 564 -5.55 -5.33 9.50
CA ARG A 564 -4.65 -6.47 9.33
C ARG A 564 -5.37 -7.80 9.54
N GLU A 565 -6.38 -7.89 10.41
CA GLU A 565 -7.07 -9.16 10.72
C GLU A 565 -7.61 -9.91 9.48
N PRO A 566 -8.30 -9.25 8.52
CA PRO A 566 -8.74 -9.92 7.29
C PRO A 566 -7.62 -10.61 6.51
N THR A 567 -6.39 -10.09 6.57
CA THR A 567 -5.23 -10.68 5.88
C THR A 567 -4.75 -12.00 6.48
N LYS A 568 -5.08 -12.26 7.76
CA LYS A 568 -4.75 -13.52 8.44
C LYS A 568 -5.65 -14.68 8.00
N SER A 569 -6.79 -14.39 7.38
CA SER A 569 -7.68 -15.41 6.84
C SER A 569 -7.01 -16.16 5.67
N LYS A 570 -7.27 -17.47 5.56
CA LYS A 570 -6.74 -18.30 4.46
C LYS A 570 -7.40 -17.91 3.13
N GLY A 571 -6.87 -16.92 2.44
CA GLY A 571 -7.33 -16.54 1.09
C GLY A 571 -7.40 -15.04 0.79
N ALA A 572 -6.76 -14.18 1.57
CA ALA A 572 -6.72 -12.74 1.27
C ALA A 572 -6.17 -12.46 -0.14
N ASN A 573 -6.88 -11.63 -0.90
CA ASN A 573 -6.50 -11.17 -2.23
C ASN A 573 -5.19 -10.35 -2.14
N GLU A 574 -4.29 -10.50 -3.11
CA GLU A 574 -3.05 -9.71 -3.22
C GLU A 574 -3.30 -8.18 -3.14
N PHE A 575 -4.40 -7.68 -3.73
CA PHE A 575 -4.78 -6.26 -3.63
C PHE A 575 -5.03 -5.81 -2.18
N VAL A 576 -5.71 -6.66 -1.37
CA VAL A 576 -5.97 -6.39 0.04
C VAL A 576 -4.67 -6.37 0.84
N LEU A 577 -3.74 -7.28 0.53
CA LEU A 577 -2.41 -7.28 1.15
C LEU A 577 -1.63 -6.00 0.82
N MET A 578 -1.73 -5.51 -0.42
CA MET A 578 -1.09 -4.26 -0.82
C MET A 578 -1.68 -3.05 -0.08
N MET A 579 -3.02 -2.97 0.08
CA MET A 579 -3.69 -1.93 0.88
C MET A 579 -3.16 -1.88 2.31
N VAL A 580 -3.18 -3.01 3.02
CA VAL A 580 -2.76 -3.07 4.43
C VAL A 580 -1.29 -2.69 4.57
N LYS A 581 -0.40 -3.23 3.73
CA LYS A 581 1.03 -2.92 3.77
C LYS A 581 1.32 -1.45 3.46
N THR A 582 0.54 -0.82 2.58
CA THR A 582 0.66 0.62 2.31
C THR A 582 0.33 1.46 3.55
N VAL A 583 -0.68 1.07 4.34
CA VAL A 583 -0.99 1.72 5.63
C VAL A 583 0.11 1.47 6.66
N GLU A 584 0.60 0.24 6.74
CA GLU A 584 1.70 -0.11 7.65
C GLU A 584 2.97 0.69 7.35
N ALA A 585 3.28 0.93 6.07
CA ALA A 585 4.39 1.78 5.66
C ALA A 585 4.20 3.24 6.13
N HIS A 586 3.00 3.82 5.94
CA HIS A 586 2.67 5.16 6.45
C HIS A 586 2.79 5.25 7.96
N TYR A 587 2.22 4.28 8.68
CA TYR A 587 2.26 4.25 10.13
C TYR A 587 3.70 4.14 10.65
N ALA A 588 4.50 3.24 10.06
CA ALA A 588 5.92 3.09 10.39
C ALA A 588 6.72 4.37 10.10
N PHE A 589 6.41 5.10 9.02
CA PHE A 589 7.02 6.41 8.78
C PHE A 589 6.67 7.41 9.89
N ALA A 590 5.40 7.50 10.28
CA ALA A 590 4.93 8.42 11.33
C ALA A 590 5.51 8.09 12.72
N THR A 591 5.71 6.81 13.04
CA THR A 591 6.33 6.36 14.30
C THR A 591 7.86 6.32 14.26
N CYS A 592 8.47 6.83 13.18
CA CYS A 592 9.93 6.84 12.98
C CYS A 592 10.57 5.44 12.99
N GLU A 593 9.86 4.43 12.49
CA GLU A 593 10.34 3.07 12.23
C GLU A 593 10.71 2.93 10.74
N LEU A 594 11.72 3.71 10.31
CA LEU A 594 12.03 3.93 8.89
C LEU A 594 12.39 2.65 8.12
N GLU A 595 13.09 1.71 8.75
CA GLU A 595 13.40 0.40 8.17
C GLU A 595 12.14 -0.40 7.88
N LYS A 596 11.16 -0.37 8.79
CA LYS A 596 9.87 -1.05 8.58
C LYS A 596 9.07 -0.36 7.49
N CYS A 597 9.12 0.97 7.40
CA CYS A 597 8.49 1.69 6.30
C CYS A 597 9.06 1.24 4.94
N LEU A 598 10.40 1.19 4.81
CA LEU A 598 11.06 0.67 3.62
C LEU A 598 10.66 -0.79 3.32
N GLU A 599 10.71 -1.66 4.33
CA GLU A 599 10.33 -3.07 4.20
C GLU A 599 8.90 -3.22 3.66
N LYS A 600 7.92 -2.55 4.27
CA LYS A 600 6.51 -2.65 3.86
C LYS A 600 6.25 -2.03 2.49
N ALA A 601 6.88 -0.91 2.18
CA ALA A 601 6.79 -0.32 0.84
C ALA A 601 7.37 -1.27 -0.23
N PHE A 602 8.53 -1.88 0.00
CA PHE A 602 9.12 -2.85 -0.94
C PHE A 602 8.31 -4.15 -1.05
N GLU A 603 7.70 -4.62 0.02
CA GLU A 603 6.76 -5.76 -0.05
C GLU A 603 5.56 -5.45 -0.96
N VAL A 604 5.03 -4.22 -0.95
CA VAL A 604 3.97 -3.80 -1.87
C VAL A 604 4.47 -3.77 -3.32
N LEU A 605 5.67 -3.26 -3.57
CA LEU A 605 6.26 -3.19 -4.90
C LEU A 605 6.56 -4.60 -5.46
N ASP A 606 7.04 -5.52 -4.62
CA ASP A 606 7.22 -6.92 -4.99
C ASP A 606 5.86 -7.61 -5.25
N LEU A 607 4.83 -7.33 -4.44
CA LEU A 607 3.47 -7.80 -4.70
C LEU A 607 2.89 -7.23 -5.99
N SER A 608 3.16 -5.98 -6.35
CA SER A 608 2.76 -5.38 -7.63
C SER A 608 3.34 -6.16 -8.80
N VAL A 609 4.67 -6.32 -8.84
CA VAL A 609 5.37 -7.09 -9.89
C VAL A 609 4.87 -8.53 -9.95
N LYS A 610 4.66 -9.14 -8.79
CA LYS A 610 4.17 -10.52 -8.69
C LYS A 610 2.73 -10.65 -9.20
N SER A 611 1.82 -9.79 -8.76
CA SER A 611 0.39 -9.92 -9.09
C SER A 611 0.03 -9.33 -10.46
N GLY A 612 0.85 -8.44 -11.00
CA GLY A 612 0.52 -7.60 -12.14
C GLY A 612 -0.38 -6.40 -11.79
N ILE A 613 -0.69 -6.20 -10.50
CA ILE A 613 -1.46 -5.03 -10.04
C ILE A 613 -0.49 -3.87 -9.83
N ASP A 614 -0.53 -2.87 -10.73
CA ASP A 614 0.34 -1.70 -10.64
C ASP A 614 -0.30 -0.50 -9.91
N ILE A 615 -1.46 -0.71 -9.30
CA ILE A 615 -2.19 0.32 -8.54
C ILE A 615 -1.33 0.75 -7.34
N TRP A 616 -1.11 2.06 -7.22
CA TRP A 616 -0.33 2.70 -6.16
C TRP A 616 1.16 2.33 -6.10
N ALA A 617 1.73 1.70 -7.14
CA ALA A 617 3.16 1.45 -7.17
C ALA A 617 3.97 2.76 -7.06
N MET A 618 3.58 3.80 -7.81
CA MET A 618 4.20 5.13 -7.72
C MET A 618 4.10 5.73 -6.30
N HIS A 619 2.96 5.56 -5.65
CA HIS A 619 2.72 6.03 -4.28
C HIS A 619 3.65 5.31 -3.27
N ASN A 620 3.81 3.99 -3.41
CA ASN A 620 4.66 3.18 -2.55
C ASN A 620 6.17 3.41 -2.79
N HIS A 621 6.58 3.68 -4.03
CA HIS A 621 7.92 4.24 -4.27
C HIS A 621 8.12 5.55 -3.51
N GLY A 622 7.09 6.40 -3.43
CA GLY A 622 7.09 7.62 -2.65
C GLY A 622 7.30 7.40 -1.15
N HIS A 623 6.62 6.43 -0.52
CA HIS A 623 6.87 6.10 0.90
C HIS A 623 8.28 5.58 1.15
N ALA A 624 8.76 4.69 0.28
CA ALA A 624 10.13 4.21 0.36
C ALA A 624 11.14 5.37 0.22
N LEU A 625 10.89 6.30 -0.71
CA LEU A 625 11.75 7.47 -0.91
C LEU A 625 11.70 8.40 0.30
N ALA A 626 10.52 8.66 0.86
CA ALA A 626 10.37 9.46 2.07
C ALA A 626 11.14 8.86 3.26
N ALA A 627 11.08 7.54 3.45
CA ALA A 627 11.83 6.85 4.50
C ALA A 627 13.35 6.91 4.26
N ALA A 628 13.80 6.72 3.01
CA ALA A 628 15.22 6.84 2.64
C ALA A 628 15.75 8.26 2.88
N LEU A 629 15.00 9.29 2.47
CA LEU A 629 15.33 10.71 2.73
C LEU A 629 15.36 11.01 4.23
N ALA A 630 14.38 10.53 4.99
CA ALA A 630 14.33 10.70 6.45
C ALA A 630 15.52 10.05 7.17
N LYS A 631 16.05 8.96 6.62
CA LYS A 631 17.22 8.22 7.14
C LYS A 631 18.55 8.81 6.68
N GLY A 632 18.57 9.56 5.58
CA GLY A 632 19.80 10.01 4.93
C GLY A 632 20.49 8.92 4.08
N ASP A 633 19.72 7.94 3.57
CA ASP A 633 20.25 6.90 2.67
C ASP A 633 20.22 7.37 1.21
N GLU A 634 21.30 8.02 0.78
CA GLU A 634 21.40 8.59 -0.57
C GLU A 634 21.35 7.55 -1.69
N ASN A 635 21.84 6.32 -1.43
CA ASN A 635 21.87 5.25 -2.42
C ASN A 635 20.44 4.80 -2.75
N ILE A 636 19.66 4.42 -1.72
CA ILE A 636 18.27 4.00 -1.91
C ILE A 636 17.43 5.16 -2.47
N ALA A 637 17.64 6.39 -1.96
CA ALA A 637 16.93 7.56 -2.46
C ALA A 637 17.22 7.84 -3.94
N GLY A 638 18.46 7.64 -4.40
CA GLY A 638 18.86 7.76 -5.80
C GLY A 638 18.14 6.77 -6.72
N GLU A 639 18.12 5.49 -6.34
CA GLU A 639 17.44 4.44 -7.11
C GLU A 639 15.92 4.69 -7.21
N LEU A 640 15.27 5.03 -6.10
CA LEU A 640 13.84 5.30 -6.06
C LEU A 640 13.47 6.55 -6.86
N THR A 641 14.31 7.60 -6.82
CA THR A 641 14.12 8.80 -7.65
C THR A 641 14.08 8.43 -9.14
N ALA A 642 15.03 7.61 -9.60
CA ALA A 642 15.11 7.20 -11.00
C ALA A 642 13.87 6.39 -11.43
N LYS A 643 13.43 5.45 -10.59
CA LYS A 643 12.21 4.65 -10.83
C LYS A 643 10.96 5.53 -10.91
N MET A 644 10.79 6.46 -9.97
CA MET A 644 9.65 7.38 -9.97
C MET A 644 9.65 8.31 -11.18
N SER A 645 10.80 8.85 -11.55
CA SER A 645 10.95 9.72 -12.73
C SER A 645 10.51 9.00 -14.02
N ALA A 646 10.87 7.72 -14.17
CA ALA A 646 10.48 6.92 -15.35
C ALA A 646 8.96 6.72 -15.48
N GLY A 647 8.21 6.71 -14.37
CA GLY A 647 6.75 6.54 -14.35
C GLY A 647 5.94 7.85 -14.32
N LEU A 648 6.59 9.02 -14.45
CA LEU A 648 5.94 10.30 -14.17
C LEU A 648 4.88 10.69 -15.22
N THR A 649 5.00 10.24 -16.47
CA THR A 649 4.07 10.61 -17.56
C THR A 649 2.67 10.06 -17.30
N ASP A 650 2.57 8.79 -16.94
CA ASP A 650 1.31 8.03 -16.90
C ASP A 650 0.74 7.81 -15.48
N CYS A 651 1.28 8.52 -14.48
CA CYS A 651 0.79 8.43 -13.09
C CYS A 651 -0.31 9.46 -12.76
N ARG A 652 -1.03 9.22 -11.65
CA ARG A 652 -2.11 10.08 -11.17
C ARG A 652 -1.55 11.45 -10.75
N ARG A 653 -2.38 12.50 -10.82
CA ARG A 653 -1.97 13.86 -10.42
C ARG A 653 -1.46 13.91 -8.97
N VAL A 654 -2.08 13.16 -8.06
CA VAL A 654 -1.63 13.07 -6.66
C VAL A 654 -0.24 12.49 -6.53
N ASP A 655 0.11 11.50 -7.36
CA ASP A 655 1.43 10.88 -7.37
C ASP A 655 2.48 11.84 -7.94
N LYS A 656 2.12 12.66 -8.94
CA LYS A 656 2.99 13.72 -9.48
C LYS A 656 3.29 14.80 -8.43
N ALA A 657 2.25 15.28 -7.73
CA ALA A 657 2.43 16.24 -6.64
C ALA A 657 3.31 15.67 -5.52
N TYR A 658 3.09 14.41 -5.16
CA TYR A 658 3.90 13.74 -4.14
C TYR A 658 5.36 13.58 -4.58
N TYR A 659 5.61 13.17 -5.83
CA TYR A 659 6.96 13.10 -6.39
C TYR A 659 7.67 14.45 -6.31
N TYR A 660 7.05 15.54 -6.78
CA TYR A 660 7.68 16.86 -6.74
C TYR A 660 7.93 17.35 -5.31
N TRP A 661 7.05 17.03 -4.37
CA TRP A 661 7.29 17.35 -2.96
C TRP A 661 8.49 16.59 -2.37
N LEU A 662 8.63 15.30 -2.69
CA LEU A 662 9.80 14.51 -2.27
C LEU A 662 11.09 14.96 -2.96
N MET A 663 11.02 15.37 -4.23
CA MET A 663 12.17 15.96 -4.93
C MET A 663 12.60 17.28 -4.31
N ALA A 664 11.64 18.14 -3.93
CA ALA A 664 11.96 19.34 -3.16
C ALA A 664 12.67 19.00 -1.85
N TRP A 665 12.21 17.98 -1.12
CA TRP A 665 12.89 17.56 0.11
C TRP A 665 14.31 17.06 -0.15
N LYS A 666 14.51 16.24 -1.18
CA LYS A 666 15.83 15.77 -1.60
C LYS A 666 16.79 16.93 -1.89
N PHE A 667 16.37 17.89 -2.70
CA PHE A 667 17.19 19.07 -3.02
C PHE A 667 17.43 19.96 -1.79
N ALA A 668 16.47 20.00 -0.86
CA ALA A 668 16.60 20.74 0.38
C ALA A 668 17.65 20.14 1.31
N LEU A 669 17.83 18.81 1.32
CA LEU A 669 18.90 18.11 2.04
C LEU A 669 20.27 18.32 1.39
N GLN A 670 20.31 18.60 0.08
CA GLN A 670 21.51 18.93 -0.68
C GLN A 670 21.82 20.44 -0.69
N GLU A 671 21.11 21.22 0.12
CA GLU A 671 21.21 22.69 0.20
C GLU A 671 20.95 23.42 -1.13
N ASN A 672 20.31 22.77 -2.11
CA ASN A 672 19.90 23.42 -3.36
C ASN A 672 18.51 24.04 -3.23
N PHE A 673 18.45 25.18 -2.55
CA PHE A 673 17.18 25.84 -2.20
C PHE A 673 16.45 26.46 -3.41
N VAL A 674 17.16 26.77 -4.50
CA VAL A 674 16.54 27.25 -5.74
C VAL A 674 15.72 26.14 -6.40
N GLN A 675 16.30 24.94 -6.56
CA GLN A 675 15.57 23.79 -7.09
C GLN A 675 14.48 23.34 -6.12
N THR A 676 14.76 23.36 -4.81
CA THR A 676 13.75 23.08 -3.77
C THR A 676 12.49 23.92 -3.98
N ARG A 677 12.64 25.23 -4.19
CA ARG A 677 11.53 26.15 -4.43
C ARG A 677 10.76 25.80 -5.71
N GLN A 678 11.46 25.58 -6.81
CA GLN A 678 10.83 25.22 -8.11
C GLN A 678 9.98 23.95 -8.00
N PHE A 679 10.50 22.92 -7.32
CA PHE A 679 9.75 21.68 -7.11
C PHE A 679 8.56 21.86 -6.16
N LEU A 680 8.67 22.69 -5.11
CA LEU A 680 7.53 23.04 -4.26
C LEU A 680 6.46 23.84 -5.01
N GLU A 681 6.85 24.76 -5.91
CA GLU A 681 5.92 25.51 -6.77
C GLU A 681 5.10 24.56 -7.64
N LEU A 682 5.75 23.58 -8.30
CA LEU A 682 5.07 22.54 -9.09
C LEU A 682 4.17 21.66 -8.22
N ALA A 683 4.65 21.23 -7.04
CA ALA A 683 3.86 20.41 -6.12
C ALA A 683 2.61 21.14 -5.63
N LEU A 684 2.73 22.43 -5.29
CA LEU A 684 1.61 23.28 -4.86
C LEU A 684 0.63 23.57 -5.99
N GLU A 685 1.11 23.85 -7.22
CA GLU A 685 0.21 24.07 -8.37
C GLU A 685 -0.71 22.86 -8.59
N ILE A 686 -0.13 21.66 -8.57
CA ILE A 686 -0.90 20.42 -8.74
C ILE A 686 -1.76 20.14 -7.49
N GLY A 687 -1.19 20.31 -6.29
CA GLY A 687 -1.86 20.08 -5.01
C GLY A 687 -3.11 20.93 -4.81
N SER A 688 -3.05 22.23 -5.11
CA SER A 688 -4.19 23.13 -5.00
C SER A 688 -5.30 22.80 -6.02
N ARG A 689 -4.97 22.26 -7.20
CA ARG A 689 -5.98 21.78 -8.17
C ARG A 689 -6.66 20.48 -7.71
N ILE A 690 -5.90 19.61 -7.05
CA ILE A 690 -6.40 18.37 -6.46
C ILE A 690 -7.31 18.66 -5.26
N GLY A 691 -6.99 19.67 -4.45
CA GLY A 691 -7.74 20.04 -3.26
C GLY A 691 -7.44 19.18 -2.03
N PHE A 692 -6.26 18.54 -1.97
CA PHE A 692 -5.88 17.75 -0.79
C PHE A 692 -5.25 18.66 0.28
N VAL A 693 -6.10 19.20 1.14
CA VAL A 693 -5.78 20.36 2.00
C VAL A 693 -4.60 20.11 2.96
N ALA A 694 -4.50 18.93 3.58
CA ALA A 694 -3.47 18.66 4.58
C ALA A 694 -2.04 18.61 3.99
N PRO A 695 -1.74 17.81 2.94
CA PRO A 695 -0.46 17.86 2.24
C PRO A 695 -0.16 19.22 1.62
N GLU A 696 -1.15 19.90 1.02
CA GLU A 696 -0.97 21.24 0.47
C GLU A 696 -0.51 22.23 1.56
N THR A 697 -1.13 22.17 2.75
CA THR A 697 -0.75 23.02 3.89
C THR A 697 0.67 22.69 4.37
N ALA A 698 1.08 21.42 4.41
CA ALA A 698 2.45 21.03 4.71
C ALA A 698 3.45 21.60 3.69
N MET A 699 3.14 21.52 2.39
CA MET A 699 3.95 22.09 1.31
C MET A 699 4.06 23.62 1.43
N MET A 700 3.00 24.32 1.85
CA MET A 700 3.05 25.77 2.12
C MET A 700 4.00 26.12 3.27
N ILE A 701 4.03 25.30 4.34
CA ILE A 701 4.98 25.47 5.44
C ILE A 701 6.40 25.18 4.93
N ASN A 702 6.62 24.13 4.12
CA ASN A 702 7.93 23.85 3.53
C ASN A 702 8.39 24.94 2.55
N MET A 703 7.47 25.66 1.91
CA MET A 703 7.78 26.84 1.12
C MET A 703 8.30 27.98 2.02
N ALA A 704 7.66 28.21 3.18
CA ALA A 704 8.16 29.17 4.16
C ALA A 704 9.58 28.80 4.65
N GLU A 705 9.79 27.53 4.96
CA GLU A 705 11.10 27.01 5.34
C GLU A 705 12.17 27.24 4.26
N THR A 706 11.82 27.02 2.99
CA THR A 706 12.73 27.24 1.86
C THR A 706 13.06 28.73 1.68
N HIS A 707 12.09 29.62 1.89
CA HIS A 707 12.34 31.06 1.92
C HIS A 707 13.29 31.47 3.05
N LEU A 708 13.17 30.88 4.24
CA LEU A 708 14.12 31.11 5.35
C LEU A 708 15.54 30.67 4.98
N ASP A 709 15.68 29.54 4.30
CA ASP A 709 16.99 29.03 3.86
C ASP A 709 17.61 29.91 2.75
N LEU A 710 16.79 30.55 1.92
CA LEU A 710 17.21 31.56 0.94
C LEU A 710 17.48 32.95 1.53
N GLY A 711 17.21 33.17 2.82
CA GLY A 711 17.37 34.48 3.48
C GLY A 711 16.22 35.47 3.23
N ASN A 712 15.05 34.97 2.86
CA ASN A 712 13.85 35.76 2.54
C ASN A 712 12.82 35.68 3.69
N GLN A 713 13.10 36.33 4.83
CA GLN A 713 12.24 36.22 6.03
C GLN A 713 10.84 36.79 5.81
N ARG A 714 10.69 37.83 4.98
CA ARG A 714 9.39 38.46 4.70
C ARG A 714 8.47 37.50 3.96
N GLU A 715 8.97 36.85 2.91
CA GLU A 715 8.25 35.86 2.13
C GLU A 715 7.89 34.64 2.97
N ALA A 716 8.81 34.18 3.83
CA ALA A 716 8.54 33.11 4.79
C ALA A 716 7.38 33.46 5.74
N SER A 717 7.37 34.67 6.30
CA SER A 717 6.29 35.16 7.16
C SER A 717 4.94 35.18 6.43
N LEU A 718 4.91 35.63 5.17
CA LEU A 718 3.69 35.62 4.35
C LEU A 718 3.18 34.20 4.09
N CYS A 719 4.07 33.24 3.82
CA CYS A 719 3.70 31.83 3.67
C CYS A 719 3.08 31.27 4.96
N LEU A 720 3.68 31.53 6.12
CA LEU A 720 3.14 31.10 7.42
C LEU A 720 1.78 31.75 7.71
N GLN A 721 1.62 33.05 7.47
CA GLN A 721 0.34 33.74 7.65
C GLN A 721 -0.78 33.13 6.80
N LYS A 722 -0.48 32.71 5.56
CA LYS A 722 -1.44 32.00 4.69
C LYS A 722 -1.75 30.59 5.18
N ALA A 723 -0.78 29.89 5.78
CA ALA A 723 -0.96 28.53 6.27
C ALA A 723 -1.72 28.48 7.60
N LEU A 724 -1.57 29.47 8.48
CA LEU A 724 -2.08 29.45 9.85
C LEU A 724 -3.60 29.17 9.95
N PRO A 725 -4.50 29.82 9.19
CA PRO A 725 -5.94 29.52 9.27
C PRO A 725 -6.27 28.06 8.92
N ARG A 726 -5.52 27.46 7.98
CA ARG A 726 -5.68 26.05 7.61
C ARG A 726 -5.18 25.13 8.72
N VAL A 727 -4.00 25.42 9.28
CA VAL A 727 -3.44 24.66 10.42
C VAL A 727 -4.41 24.64 11.60
N LEU A 728 -4.91 25.82 12.00
CA LEU A 728 -5.82 25.95 13.15
C LEU A 728 -7.18 25.28 12.92
N SER A 729 -7.71 25.36 11.69
CA SER A 729 -9.03 24.80 11.39
C SER A 729 -9.07 23.28 11.25
N MET A 730 -7.93 22.64 10.95
CA MET A 730 -7.82 21.18 10.86
C MET A 730 -7.61 20.48 12.20
N ASP A 731 -7.32 21.24 13.27
CA ASP A 731 -6.96 20.72 14.60
C ASP A 731 -5.83 19.68 14.60
N SER A 732 -4.93 19.77 13.60
CA SER A 732 -3.86 18.79 13.37
C SER A 732 -2.64 19.08 14.24
N ALA A 733 -2.38 18.24 15.25
CA ALA A 733 -1.17 18.34 16.05
C ALA A 733 0.11 18.21 15.21
N TYR A 734 0.06 17.36 14.18
CA TYR A 734 1.16 17.14 13.23
C TYR A 734 1.52 18.41 12.44
N LEU A 735 0.54 19.05 11.79
CA LEU A 735 0.80 20.28 11.03
C LEU A 735 1.13 21.46 11.95
N SER A 736 0.51 21.52 13.12
CA SER A 736 0.77 22.55 14.14
C SER A 736 2.20 22.48 14.65
N LEU A 737 2.72 21.27 14.90
CA LEU A 737 4.12 21.08 15.28
C LEU A 737 5.06 21.64 14.21
N ILE A 738 4.89 21.26 12.94
CA ILE A 738 5.78 21.70 11.86
C ILE A 738 5.69 23.22 11.69
N TYR A 739 4.47 23.77 11.73
CA TYR A 739 4.25 25.23 11.69
C TYR A 739 5.03 25.95 12.79
N PHE A 740 4.89 25.54 14.05
CA PHE A 740 5.54 26.21 15.18
C PHE A 740 7.07 26.01 15.20
N LEU A 741 7.58 24.90 14.66
CA LEU A 741 9.03 24.73 14.43
C LEU A 741 9.54 25.73 13.39
N THR A 742 8.83 25.91 12.28
CA THR A 742 9.19 26.88 11.25
C THR A 742 9.08 28.32 11.78
N GLU A 743 8.03 28.64 12.53
CA GLU A 743 7.84 29.96 13.17
C GLU A 743 8.95 30.27 14.19
N SER A 744 9.33 29.28 15.02
CA SER A 744 10.48 29.40 15.91
C SER A 744 11.78 29.69 15.14
N TYR A 745 12.00 29.01 14.01
CA TYR A 745 13.20 29.23 13.20
C TYR A 745 13.21 30.60 12.51
N LEU A 746 12.05 31.12 12.09
CA LEU A 746 11.90 32.50 11.62
C LEU A 746 12.34 33.50 12.71
N HIS A 747 11.81 33.36 13.92
CA HIS A 747 12.16 34.26 15.03
C HIS A 747 13.63 34.15 15.47
N MET A 748 14.21 32.95 15.38
CA MET A 748 15.65 32.75 15.55
C MET A 748 16.46 33.57 14.53
N LYS A 749 16.04 33.57 13.25
CA LYS A 749 16.69 34.36 12.19
C LYS A 749 16.49 35.88 12.34
N GLU A 750 15.40 36.30 12.96
CA GLU A 750 15.12 37.71 13.29
C GLU A 750 15.82 38.19 14.57
N GLY A 751 16.43 37.29 15.36
CA GLY A 751 17.03 37.60 16.66
C GLY A 751 16.01 37.88 17.77
N ASN A 752 14.75 37.45 17.61
CA ASN A 752 13.68 37.66 18.59
C ASN A 752 13.52 36.46 19.53
N GLU A 753 14.45 36.33 20.47
CA GLU A 753 14.54 35.20 21.41
C GLU A 753 13.24 34.92 22.21
N PRO A 754 12.51 35.93 22.74
CA PRO A 754 11.25 35.67 23.45
C PRO A 754 10.20 34.95 22.59
N LYS A 755 10.04 35.35 21.32
CA LYS A 755 9.08 34.74 20.40
C LYS A 755 9.55 33.38 19.88
N GLU A 756 10.86 33.24 19.66
CA GLU A 756 11.49 31.96 19.35
C GLU A 756 11.15 30.92 20.43
N ILE A 757 11.41 31.24 21.70
CA ILE A 757 11.16 30.35 22.83
C ILE A 757 9.66 30.02 22.98
N ASP A 758 8.77 31.00 22.80
CA ASP A 758 7.31 30.77 22.87
C ASP A 758 6.82 29.79 21.80
N SER A 759 7.25 29.99 20.56
CA SER A 759 6.90 29.12 19.42
C SER A 759 7.48 27.72 19.61
N LEU A 760 8.73 27.61 20.05
CA LEU A 760 9.40 26.35 20.30
C LEU A 760 8.73 25.54 21.43
N LYS A 761 8.25 26.22 22.49
CA LYS A 761 7.45 25.60 23.56
C LYS A 761 6.17 24.99 23.00
N LYS A 762 5.43 25.71 22.15
CA LYS A 762 4.21 25.18 21.51
C LYS A 762 4.52 23.94 20.66
N ALA A 763 5.55 24.03 19.83
CA ALA A 763 5.96 22.92 18.96
C ALA A 763 6.31 21.65 19.74
N PHE A 764 7.24 21.74 20.70
CA PHE A 764 7.70 20.57 21.43
C PHE A 764 6.70 20.05 22.47
N ARG A 765 5.81 20.90 22.99
CA ARG A 765 4.69 20.40 23.81
C ARG A 765 3.75 19.52 23.00
N LEU A 766 3.44 19.91 21.76
CA LEU A 766 2.66 19.06 20.84
C LEU A 766 3.41 17.77 20.52
N GLY A 767 4.71 17.87 20.24
CA GLY A 767 5.57 16.72 19.97
C GLY A 767 5.60 15.72 21.13
N ALA A 768 5.73 16.20 22.36
CA ALA A 768 5.71 15.39 23.57
C ALA A 768 4.34 14.75 23.83
N LEU A 769 3.25 15.52 23.70
CA LEU A 769 1.89 15.05 23.95
C LEU A 769 1.47 13.95 22.96
N HIS A 770 1.81 14.11 21.68
CA HIS A 770 1.41 13.21 20.60
C HIS A 770 2.51 12.21 20.19
N ARG A 771 3.69 12.28 20.81
CA ARG A 771 4.88 11.46 20.49
C ARG A 771 5.27 11.53 19.00
N ILE A 772 5.24 12.72 18.42
CA ILE A 772 5.57 12.93 17.01
C ILE A 772 7.09 13.00 16.84
N GLU A 773 7.71 11.93 16.36
CA GLU A 773 9.18 11.83 16.29
C GLU A 773 9.74 11.94 14.87
N ASN A 774 8.87 11.95 13.85
CA ASN A 774 9.25 12.09 12.45
C ASN A 774 8.14 12.81 11.67
N PHE A 775 8.53 13.50 10.61
CA PHE A 775 7.63 14.17 9.68
C PHE A 775 8.29 14.36 8.31
N TYR A 776 7.46 14.57 7.28
CA TYR A 776 7.91 14.92 5.93
C TYR A 776 8.73 16.21 5.92
N PHE A 777 9.76 16.28 5.07
CA PHE A 777 10.66 17.44 4.99
C PHE A 777 11.58 17.62 6.21
N TRP A 778 11.87 16.52 6.93
CA TRP A 778 12.82 16.53 8.05
C TRP A 778 14.22 16.98 7.60
N LYS A 779 14.75 18.02 8.26
CA LYS A 779 16.13 18.51 8.06
C LYS A 779 16.95 18.33 9.35
N PRO A 780 17.94 17.40 9.39
CA PRO A 780 18.69 17.10 10.60
C PRO A 780 19.36 18.32 11.24
N GLU A 781 19.96 19.21 10.44
CA GLU A 781 20.67 20.39 10.95
C GLU A 781 19.73 21.38 11.64
N ARG A 782 18.58 21.67 11.03
CA ARG A 782 17.58 22.57 11.62
C ARG A 782 17.03 22.00 12.91
N MET A 783 16.66 20.71 12.89
CA MET A 783 16.16 20.04 14.09
C MET A 783 17.19 20.01 15.20
N THR A 784 18.48 19.84 14.87
CA THR A 784 19.56 19.90 15.84
C THR A 784 19.65 21.27 16.52
N ARG A 785 19.60 22.36 15.76
CA ARG A 785 19.62 23.73 16.31
C ARG A 785 18.41 24.00 17.22
N LEU A 786 17.21 23.62 16.79
CA LEU A 786 15.98 23.79 17.58
C LEU A 786 16.03 22.93 18.87
N CYS A 787 16.53 21.70 18.79
CA CYS A 787 16.69 20.85 19.97
C CYS A 787 17.73 21.41 20.95
N MET A 788 18.85 21.95 20.47
CA MET A 788 19.84 22.64 21.31
C MET A 788 19.19 23.81 22.05
N LYS A 789 18.48 24.68 21.34
CA LYS A 789 17.78 25.82 21.94
C LYS A 789 16.76 25.41 22.99
N ALA A 790 16.02 24.32 22.73
CA ALA A 790 15.06 23.79 23.69
C ALA A 790 15.72 23.27 24.96
N LEU A 791 16.84 22.55 24.85
CA LEU A 791 17.58 22.06 26.03
C LEU A 791 18.16 23.20 26.86
N GLU A 792 18.70 24.24 26.20
CA GLU A 792 19.15 25.48 26.85
C GLU A 792 18.01 26.16 27.63
N ALA A 793 16.84 26.28 27.01
CA ALA A 793 15.66 26.89 27.62
C ALA A 793 14.88 25.96 28.58
N GLY A 794 15.26 24.68 28.68
CA GLY A 794 14.57 23.67 29.51
C GLY A 794 13.17 23.30 29.03
N ILE A 795 12.95 23.29 27.72
CA ILE A 795 11.67 22.98 27.08
C ILE A 795 11.60 21.47 26.81
N GLU A 796 10.60 20.80 27.37
CA GLU A 796 10.25 19.39 27.09
C GLU A 796 11.48 18.46 27.06
N VAL A 797 12.32 18.57 28.10
CA VAL A 797 13.69 18.00 28.11
C VAL A 797 13.68 16.50 27.85
N GLU A 798 12.77 15.74 28.45
CA GLU A 798 12.66 14.30 28.27
C GLU A 798 12.36 13.94 26.81
N TYR A 799 11.39 14.62 26.20
CA TYR A 799 10.99 14.42 24.82
C TYR A 799 12.10 14.81 23.85
N VAL A 800 12.71 15.99 24.01
CA VAL A 800 13.80 16.46 23.14
C VAL A 800 15.03 15.52 23.24
N THR A 801 15.35 15.05 24.46
CA THR A 801 16.43 14.07 24.69
C THR A 801 16.13 12.75 23.98
N ALA A 802 14.90 12.25 24.05
CA ALA A 802 14.48 11.04 23.35
C ALA A 802 14.54 11.22 21.82
N LEU A 803 14.07 12.36 21.31
CA LEU A 803 14.08 12.71 19.90
C LEU A 803 15.51 12.76 19.33
N ILE A 804 16.43 13.44 20.01
CA ILE A 804 17.86 13.52 19.61
C ILE A 804 18.46 12.11 19.52
N ARG A 805 18.20 11.25 20.51
CA ARG A 805 18.70 9.87 20.51
C ARG A 805 18.11 9.04 19.38
N LYS A 806 16.78 9.10 19.20
CA LYS A 806 16.06 8.31 18.20
C LYS A 806 16.45 8.71 16.77
N ARG A 807 16.70 10.01 16.54
CA ARG A 807 17.05 10.57 15.23
C ARG A 807 18.56 10.77 15.04
N GLU A 808 19.36 10.29 16.00
CA GLU A 808 20.83 10.39 16.01
C GLU A 808 21.35 11.81 15.69
N LEU A 809 20.68 12.84 16.21
CA LEU A 809 21.02 14.22 15.91
C LEU A 809 22.36 14.60 16.53
N TRP A 810 23.24 15.18 15.73
CA TRP A 810 24.54 15.68 16.17
C TRP A 810 24.86 17.03 15.53
N PRO A 811 25.20 18.08 16.31
CA PRO A 811 25.55 19.39 15.77
C PRO A 811 26.94 19.41 15.14
N THR A 812 27.14 20.33 14.19
CA THR A 812 28.44 20.59 13.56
C THR A 812 29.50 20.96 14.60
N GLU A 813 29.14 21.77 15.59
CA GLU A 813 29.98 22.13 16.74
C GLU A 813 29.52 21.39 18.00
N SER A 814 30.47 20.95 18.82
CA SER A 814 30.16 20.20 20.05
C SER A 814 29.26 21.02 20.99
N PRO A 815 28.12 20.48 21.46
CA PRO A 815 27.18 21.20 22.32
C PRO A 815 27.63 21.15 23.79
N ILE A 816 28.94 21.25 24.03
CA ILE A 816 29.56 21.01 25.34
C ILE A 816 29.11 22.00 26.42
N HIS A 817 28.63 23.18 26.00
CA HIS A 817 28.01 24.16 26.89
C HIS A 817 26.62 23.72 27.39
N ILE A 818 25.99 22.74 26.74
CA ILE A 818 24.68 22.19 27.09
C ILE A 818 24.87 20.89 27.87
N GLU A 819 24.92 20.98 29.21
CA GLU A 819 24.99 19.81 30.09
C GLU A 819 23.81 18.85 29.85
N ARG A 820 22.63 19.39 29.50
CA ARG A 820 21.38 18.62 29.28
C ARG A 820 21.35 17.85 27.98
N TRP A 821 22.30 18.06 27.07
CA TRP A 821 22.40 17.24 25.86
C TRP A 821 22.50 15.75 26.24
N PRO A 822 21.94 14.82 25.43
CA PRO A 822 21.88 13.39 25.74
C PRO A 822 23.23 12.65 25.66
N TRP A 823 24.25 13.20 26.32
CA TRP A 823 25.57 12.63 26.45
C TRP A 823 25.49 11.19 26.99
N PRO A 824 26.05 10.20 26.27
CA PRO A 824 26.17 8.83 26.77
C PRO A 824 26.91 8.77 28.12
N LEU A 825 27.96 9.57 28.27
CA LEU A 825 28.79 9.65 29.47
C LEU A 825 28.94 11.11 29.91
N LYS A 826 28.66 11.38 31.20
CA LYS A 826 28.98 12.65 31.86
C LYS A 826 30.01 12.42 32.95
N VAL A 827 31.09 13.17 32.93
CA VAL A 827 32.19 13.08 33.90
C VAL A 827 32.27 14.39 34.66
N TYR A 828 32.07 14.31 35.97
CA TYR A 828 32.25 15.43 36.88
C TYR A 828 33.61 15.32 37.54
N MET A 829 34.45 16.32 37.34
CA MET A 829 35.84 16.43 37.79
C MET A 829 36.07 17.67 38.66
N LEU A 830 35.19 18.67 38.63
CA LEU A 830 35.30 19.92 39.39
C LEU A 830 34.58 19.80 40.74
N GLY A 831 35.28 19.21 41.72
CA GLY A 831 34.76 18.82 43.02
C GLY A 831 34.88 17.31 43.23
N SER A 832 33.82 16.68 43.72
CA SER A 832 33.77 15.22 43.88
C SER A 832 33.67 14.51 42.52
N PHE A 833 34.54 13.52 42.28
CA PHE A 833 34.54 12.75 41.05
C PHE A 833 33.24 11.94 40.91
N ARG A 834 32.52 12.11 39.79
CA ARG A 834 31.34 11.31 39.47
C ARG A 834 31.31 10.95 37.98
N LEU A 835 30.89 9.73 37.68
CA LEU A 835 30.65 9.25 36.33
C LEU A 835 29.19 8.87 36.19
N VAL A 836 28.49 9.47 35.22
CA VAL A 836 27.09 9.18 34.92
C VAL A 836 27.02 8.57 33.53
N LYS A 837 26.43 7.39 33.42
CA LYS A 837 26.21 6.67 32.17
C LYS A 837 24.72 6.62 31.88
N ASP A 838 24.30 7.13 30.71
CA ASP A 838 22.91 7.16 30.27
C ASP A 838 21.93 7.71 31.33
N GLY A 839 22.38 8.73 32.08
CA GLY A 839 21.62 9.36 33.16
C GLY A 839 21.71 8.66 34.52
N LYS A 840 22.37 7.50 34.63
CA LYS A 840 22.56 6.75 35.89
C LYS A 840 23.97 6.96 36.44
N THR A 841 24.07 7.39 37.70
CA THR A 841 25.38 7.52 38.38
C THR A 841 25.97 6.14 38.62
N LEU A 842 27.21 5.91 38.18
CA LEU A 842 27.92 4.66 38.43
C LEU A 842 28.45 4.65 39.86
N ALA A 843 28.05 3.66 40.65
CA ALA A 843 28.58 3.40 41.97
C ALA A 843 29.85 2.54 41.86
N PHE A 844 30.94 2.99 42.48
CA PHE A 844 32.20 2.27 42.47
C PHE A 844 32.37 1.52 43.79
N SER A 845 32.33 0.18 43.76
CA SER A 845 32.60 -0.65 44.94
C SER A 845 33.82 -1.56 44.71
N GLY A 846 34.78 -1.49 45.64
CA GLY A 846 35.99 -2.33 45.63
C GLY A 846 37.27 -1.67 45.10
N LYS A 847 38.44 -2.21 45.51
CA LYS A 847 39.78 -1.76 45.07
C LYS A 847 40.01 -1.93 43.55
N VAL A 848 39.26 -2.81 42.89
CA VAL A 848 39.47 -3.27 41.50
C VAL A 848 39.14 -2.19 40.44
N GLN A 849 38.31 -1.19 40.77
CA GLN A 849 37.90 -0.14 39.82
C GLN A 849 38.76 1.13 39.88
N LYS A 850 39.70 1.24 40.83
CA LYS A 850 40.52 2.45 41.01
C LYS A 850 41.42 2.76 39.79
N LYS A 851 42.11 1.75 39.26
CA LYS A 851 43.08 1.94 38.16
C LYS A 851 42.42 2.26 36.80
N PRO A 852 41.32 1.60 36.40
CA PRO A 852 40.54 2.02 35.22
C PRO A 852 40.08 3.47 35.28
N LEU A 853 39.56 3.93 36.43
CA LEU A 853 39.13 5.31 36.60
C LEU A 853 40.32 6.28 36.61
N GLU A 854 41.48 5.86 37.10
CA GLU A 854 42.73 6.66 37.03
C GLU A 854 43.16 6.88 35.57
N ILE A 855 43.04 5.88 34.67
CA ILE A 855 43.25 6.07 33.22
C ILE A 855 42.31 7.15 32.69
N LEU A 856 41.01 7.07 32.99
CA LEU A 856 40.03 8.04 32.50
C LEU A 856 40.34 9.47 33.00
N LYS A 857 40.62 9.62 34.30
CA LYS A 857 40.99 10.90 34.90
C LYS A 857 42.26 11.49 34.28
N ALA A 858 43.29 10.66 34.08
CA ALA A 858 44.55 11.08 33.47
C ALA A 858 44.35 11.49 32.00
N LEU A 859 43.59 10.75 31.21
CA LEU A 859 43.26 11.13 29.83
C LEU A 859 42.54 12.49 29.75
N ILE A 860 41.56 12.71 30.63
CA ILE A 860 40.85 14.00 30.72
C ILE A 860 41.81 15.12 31.11
N ALA A 861 42.69 14.87 32.08
CA ALA A 861 43.68 15.85 32.53
C ALA A 861 44.69 16.24 31.43
N LEU A 862 44.97 15.30 30.54
CA LEU A 862 45.81 15.47 29.36
C LEU A 862 45.04 16.01 28.12
N GLY A 863 43.79 16.44 28.28
CA GLY A 863 42.96 17.08 27.25
C GLY A 863 42.04 16.16 26.44
N GLY A 864 42.08 14.85 26.69
CA GLY A 864 41.32 13.83 25.95
C GLY A 864 41.86 13.54 24.54
N GLU A 865 43.03 14.11 24.19
CA GLU A 865 43.70 13.98 22.91
C GLU A 865 44.45 12.64 22.77
N GLU A 866 44.95 12.35 21.55
CA GLU A 866 45.79 11.17 21.30
C GLU A 866 47.03 11.15 22.19
N LYS A 867 47.18 10.07 22.97
CA LYS A 867 48.38 9.76 23.75
C LYS A 867 48.85 8.34 23.45
N THR A 868 50.16 8.13 23.42
CA THR A 868 50.71 6.79 23.16
C THR A 868 50.47 5.86 24.35
N GLU A 869 50.37 4.56 24.09
CA GLU A 869 50.28 3.53 25.14
C GLU A 869 51.40 3.69 26.17
N GLY A 870 52.64 3.95 25.71
CA GLY A 870 53.80 4.15 26.58
C GLY A 870 53.65 5.36 27.50
N GLN A 871 53.22 6.51 26.97
CA GLN A 871 53.01 7.73 27.77
C GLN A 871 52.02 7.53 28.91
N ILE A 872 50.93 6.79 28.65
CA ILE A 872 49.92 6.51 29.68
C ILE A 872 50.44 5.44 30.66
N ALA A 873 51.16 4.44 30.17
CA ALA A 873 51.72 3.38 30.98
C ALA A 873 52.77 3.92 31.98
N ASP A 874 53.72 4.73 31.50
CA ASP A 874 54.78 5.33 32.33
C ASP A 874 54.21 6.28 33.39
N LEU A 875 53.13 6.99 33.06
CA LEU A 875 52.47 7.93 33.95
C LEU A 875 51.70 7.24 35.10
N LEU A 876 51.12 6.07 34.83
CA LEU A 876 50.26 5.37 35.79
C LEU A 876 50.97 4.24 36.53
N TRP A 877 52.02 3.66 35.96
CA TRP A 877 52.82 2.58 36.56
C TRP A 877 54.33 2.92 36.49
N PRO A 878 54.77 4.00 37.17
CA PRO A 878 56.17 4.45 37.09
C PRO A 878 57.19 3.42 37.60
N ASP A 879 56.75 2.51 38.48
CA ASP A 879 57.62 1.50 39.12
C ASP A 879 57.68 0.15 38.37
N SER A 880 57.05 0.04 37.19
CA SER A 880 56.99 -1.19 36.39
C SER A 880 57.91 -1.14 35.16
N ASN A 881 58.48 -2.28 34.76
CA ASN A 881 59.23 -2.36 33.50
C ASN A 881 58.29 -2.20 32.27
N GLY A 882 58.83 -1.76 31.13
CA GLY A 882 58.03 -1.34 29.96
C GLY A 882 57.02 -2.39 29.45
N ASP A 883 57.40 -3.67 29.40
CA ASP A 883 56.50 -4.73 28.93
C ASP A 883 55.39 -5.04 29.95
N THR A 884 55.69 -5.03 31.25
CA THR A 884 54.69 -5.26 32.31
C THR A 884 53.72 -4.09 32.43
N ALA A 885 54.22 -2.86 32.29
CA ALA A 885 53.40 -1.65 32.28
C ALA A 885 52.42 -1.64 31.09
N ARG A 886 52.89 -2.04 29.90
CA ARG A 886 52.06 -2.12 28.69
C ARG A 886 50.97 -3.20 28.76
N ASN A 887 51.28 -4.38 29.31
CA ASN A 887 50.27 -5.42 29.55
C ASN A 887 49.24 -4.99 30.59
N SER A 888 49.69 -4.36 31.68
CA SER A 888 48.80 -3.80 32.71
C SER A 888 47.87 -2.72 32.14
N PHE A 889 48.38 -1.87 31.25
CA PHE A 889 47.59 -0.88 30.52
C PHE A 889 46.49 -1.54 29.68
N LYS A 890 46.81 -2.54 28.84
CA LYS A 890 45.82 -3.19 27.96
C LYS A 890 44.68 -3.84 28.74
N VAL A 891 45.01 -4.57 29.82
CA VAL A 891 44.01 -5.21 30.70
C VAL A 891 43.15 -4.15 31.41
N THR A 892 43.76 -3.06 31.86
CA THR A 892 43.04 -1.98 32.56
C THR A 892 42.16 -1.17 31.61
N LEU A 893 42.60 -0.94 30.37
CA LEU A 893 41.83 -0.29 29.31
C LEU A 893 40.62 -1.14 28.92
N TYR A 894 40.78 -2.46 28.80
CA TYR A 894 39.66 -3.37 28.57
C TYR A 894 38.60 -3.24 29.68
N ARG A 895 39.02 -3.29 30.96
CA ARG A 895 38.11 -3.08 32.10
C ARG A 895 37.46 -1.70 32.11
N LEU A 896 38.18 -0.66 31.71
CA LEU A 896 37.62 0.69 31.57
C LEU A 896 36.53 0.71 30.49
N ARG A 897 36.77 0.07 29.34
CA ARG A 897 35.79 -0.05 28.24
C ARG A 897 34.54 -0.82 28.68
N GLU A 898 34.70 -1.90 29.44
CA GLU A 898 33.55 -2.60 30.05
C GLU A 898 32.78 -1.71 31.03
N LEU A 899 33.51 -0.96 31.87
CA LEU A 899 32.90 -0.08 32.88
C LEU A 899 32.08 1.05 32.24
N VAL A 900 32.61 1.69 31.18
CA VAL A 900 31.85 2.71 30.45
C VAL A 900 30.82 2.10 29.49
N GLY A 901 31.02 0.85 29.08
CA GLY A 901 30.19 0.09 28.13
C GLY A 901 29.93 0.81 26.82
N ALA A 902 30.96 1.53 26.33
CA ALA A 902 30.98 2.23 25.05
C ALA A 902 32.38 2.09 24.45
N GLU A 903 32.64 0.97 23.78
CA GLU A 903 33.96 0.67 23.23
C GLU A 903 34.42 1.73 22.20
N LYS A 904 33.47 2.29 21.46
CA LYS A 904 33.70 3.40 20.51
C LYS A 904 34.06 4.73 21.19
N ALA A 905 33.83 4.89 22.49
CA ALA A 905 34.15 6.12 23.21
C ALA A 905 35.66 6.25 23.49
N LEU A 906 36.35 5.12 23.70
CA LEU A 906 37.78 5.06 23.98
C LEU A 906 38.49 4.25 22.90
N GLN A 907 39.00 4.94 21.88
CA GLN A 907 39.55 4.29 20.69
C GLN A 907 41.06 4.17 20.78
N LEU A 908 41.57 2.98 20.45
CA LEU A 908 42.99 2.68 20.38
C LEU A 908 43.34 2.44 18.90
N ARG A 909 44.01 3.39 18.26
CA ARG A 909 44.44 3.31 16.86
C ARG A 909 45.96 3.44 16.81
N GLU A 910 46.64 2.49 16.16
CA GLU A 910 48.10 2.50 15.99
C GLU A 910 48.89 2.71 17.31
N GLY A 911 48.41 2.15 18.42
CA GLY A 911 49.04 2.31 19.74
C GLY A 911 48.85 3.69 20.38
N ARG A 912 47.85 4.46 19.93
CA ARG A 912 47.43 5.74 20.53
C ARG A 912 45.99 5.64 21.03
N LEU A 913 45.80 6.01 22.29
CA LEU A 913 44.49 6.06 22.94
C LEU A 913 43.97 7.50 22.90
N PHE A 914 42.72 7.68 22.49
CA PHE A 914 42.02 8.97 22.55
C PHE A 914 40.54 8.80 22.92
N MET A 915 39.93 9.91 23.32
CA MET A 915 38.52 9.98 23.69
C MET A 915 37.69 10.56 22.54
N ASP A 916 36.68 9.83 22.07
CA ASP A 916 35.72 10.39 21.12
C ASP A 916 34.78 11.36 21.86
N ARG A 917 34.98 12.66 21.62
CA ARG A 917 34.26 13.74 22.29
C ARG A 917 32.74 13.68 22.10
N ARG A 918 32.23 12.90 21.14
CA ARG A 918 30.79 12.73 20.96
C ARG A 918 30.11 11.96 22.09
N TYR A 919 30.89 11.17 22.82
CA TYR A 919 30.37 10.33 23.91
C TYR A 919 30.49 10.98 25.29
N PHE A 920 31.36 11.98 25.44
CA PHE A 920 31.74 12.54 26.73
C PHE A 920 31.35 14.01 26.87
N TRP A 921 30.60 14.29 27.93
CA TRP A 921 30.58 15.60 28.54
C TRP A 921 31.45 15.60 29.79
N VAL A 922 32.34 16.58 29.90
CA VAL A 922 33.22 16.75 31.06
C VAL A 922 33.05 18.18 31.57
N ASP A 923 32.71 18.33 32.84
CA ASP A 923 32.49 19.65 33.46
C ASP A 923 33.71 20.58 33.34
N ALA A 924 34.94 20.05 33.42
CA ALA A 924 36.17 20.79 33.21
C ALA A 924 36.32 21.33 31.78
N TRP A 925 35.95 20.53 30.76
CA TRP A 925 35.97 20.98 29.37
C TRP A 925 34.86 21.99 29.08
N ALA A 926 33.66 21.75 29.63
CA ALA A 926 32.55 22.68 29.54
C ALA A 926 32.87 24.03 30.21
N PHE A 927 33.52 24.02 31.36
CA PHE A 927 34.02 25.21 32.05
C PHE A 927 34.96 26.03 31.16
N GLU A 928 35.99 25.40 30.59
CA GLU A 928 36.95 26.10 29.73
C GLU A 928 36.31 26.63 28.44
N SER A 929 35.39 25.87 27.85
CA SER A 929 34.66 26.24 26.64
C SER A 929 33.71 27.41 26.88
N LEU A 930 32.91 27.40 27.95
CA LEU A 930 32.02 28.49 28.32
C LEU A 930 32.78 29.80 28.56
N LEU A 931 33.95 29.74 29.21
CA LEU A 931 34.79 30.93 29.41
C LEU A 931 35.36 31.47 28.09
N ALA A 932 35.77 30.59 27.17
CA ALA A 932 36.23 31.01 25.84
C ALA A 932 35.11 31.66 25.03
N GLN A 933 33.90 31.08 25.06
CA GLN A 933 32.72 31.67 24.43
C GLN A 933 32.34 33.01 25.08
N ALA A 934 32.40 33.12 26.41
CA ALA A 934 32.13 34.37 27.13
C ALA A 934 33.07 35.49 26.69
N GLN A 935 34.36 35.17 26.55
CA GLN A 935 35.36 36.12 26.07
C GLN A 935 35.05 36.60 24.64
N MET A 936 34.79 35.67 23.71
CA MET A 936 34.44 36.01 22.33
C MET A 936 33.18 36.90 22.24
N GLN A 937 32.14 36.60 23.03
CA GLN A 937 30.93 37.43 23.06
C GLN A 937 31.19 38.81 23.66
N GLY A 938 32.07 38.90 24.66
CA GLY A 938 32.51 40.17 25.22
C GLY A 938 33.26 41.03 24.19
N GLU A 939 34.16 40.42 23.43
CA GLU A 939 34.90 41.07 22.33
C GLU A 939 33.95 41.52 21.20
N ALA A 940 32.86 40.79 20.97
CA ALA A 940 31.81 41.16 20.01
C ALA A 940 30.82 42.24 20.51
N GLY A 941 31.01 42.76 21.74
CA GLY A 941 30.14 43.80 22.32
C GLY A 941 28.84 43.27 22.95
N GLU A 942 28.65 41.96 23.02
CA GLU A 942 27.45 41.30 23.55
C GLU A 942 27.59 41.04 25.07
N GLU A 943 27.74 42.12 25.84
CA GLU A 943 28.11 42.07 27.27
C GLU A 943 27.14 41.21 28.11
N THR A 944 25.84 41.29 27.84
CA THR A 944 24.83 40.52 28.58
C THR A 944 24.98 39.01 28.37
N LYS A 945 25.30 38.58 27.14
CA LYS A 945 25.58 37.16 26.84
C LYS A 945 26.88 36.70 27.49
N ALA A 946 27.92 37.54 27.44
CA ALA A 946 29.20 37.27 28.10
C ALA A 946 29.06 37.07 29.62
N ILE A 947 28.28 37.93 30.29
CA ILE A 947 27.93 37.79 31.72
C ILE A 947 27.22 36.46 31.98
N GLY A 948 26.22 36.11 31.16
CA GLY A 948 25.48 34.85 31.29
C GLY A 948 26.37 33.61 31.17
N LEU A 949 27.22 33.56 30.13
CA LEU A 949 28.16 32.46 29.90
C LEU A 949 29.20 32.34 31.02
N THR A 950 29.72 33.46 31.51
CA THR A 950 30.69 33.49 32.62
C THR A 950 30.07 32.96 33.91
N LYS A 951 28.83 33.38 34.23
CA LYS A 951 28.07 32.87 35.36
C LYS A 951 27.84 31.36 35.27
N ASN A 952 27.47 30.87 34.09
CA ASN A 952 27.27 29.43 33.86
C ASN A 952 28.60 28.66 34.07
N ALA A 953 29.71 29.15 33.52
CA ALA A 953 31.03 28.54 33.76
C ALA A 953 31.37 28.47 35.26
N ILE A 954 31.26 29.58 35.99
CA ILE A 954 31.54 29.64 37.43
C ILE A 954 30.70 28.63 38.22
N SER A 955 29.45 28.41 37.83
CA SER A 955 28.57 27.43 38.51
C SER A 955 28.92 25.96 38.26
N LEU A 956 29.69 25.64 37.21
CA LEU A 956 30.25 24.30 36.99
C LEU A 956 31.42 24.01 37.93
N TYR A 957 32.16 25.03 38.35
CA TYR A 957 33.30 24.88 39.26
C TYR A 957 32.81 24.83 40.71
N ARG A 958 32.48 23.62 41.19
CA ARG A 958 31.96 23.39 42.55
C ARG A 958 33.03 23.02 43.58
N GLY A 959 34.27 22.83 43.11
CA GLY A 959 35.42 22.46 43.92
C GLY A 959 36.62 22.16 43.02
N HIS A 960 37.77 21.91 43.63
CA HIS A 960 39.00 21.72 42.87
C HIS A 960 38.96 20.46 41.98
N PHE A 961 39.65 20.54 40.84
CA PHE A 961 39.83 19.44 39.90
C PHE A 961 40.41 18.19 40.61
N VAL A 962 39.65 17.09 40.57
CA VAL A 962 39.91 15.80 41.25
C VAL A 962 40.49 15.96 42.65
N ALA A 963 39.67 16.48 43.58
CA ALA A 963 40.10 16.78 44.95
C ALA A 963 40.86 15.62 45.64
N GLU A 964 40.43 14.38 45.41
CA GLU A 964 40.99 13.15 46.00
C GLU A 964 42.35 12.72 45.43
N ASP A 965 42.71 13.19 44.22
CA ASP A 965 43.93 12.80 43.49
C ASP A 965 44.86 14.01 43.29
N ALA A 966 44.85 14.96 44.24
CA ALA A 966 45.52 16.25 44.12
C ALA A 966 47.05 16.16 43.96
N ASP A 967 47.65 15.09 44.49
CA ASP A 967 49.09 14.82 44.51
C ASP A 967 49.58 14.08 43.25
N LYS A 968 48.66 13.62 42.39
CA LYS A 968 49.01 12.88 41.18
C LYS A 968 49.68 13.79 40.14
N PRO A 969 50.82 13.39 39.53
CA PRO A 969 51.56 14.24 38.57
C PRO A 969 50.71 14.78 37.42
N TRP A 970 49.78 13.97 36.90
CA TRP A 970 48.89 14.35 35.80
C TRP A 970 47.81 15.36 36.19
N ALA A 971 47.46 15.49 37.48
CA ALA A 971 46.41 16.39 37.95
C ALA A 971 46.94 17.82 38.21
N VAL A 972 48.19 17.95 38.65
CA VAL A 972 48.77 19.20 39.19
C VAL A 972 48.63 20.38 38.23
N SER A 973 49.07 20.21 36.97
CA SER A 973 49.11 21.30 35.98
C SER A 973 47.71 21.80 35.63
N LEU A 974 46.80 20.89 35.27
CA LEU A 974 45.43 21.26 34.90
C LEU A 974 44.67 21.84 36.09
N ARG A 975 44.82 21.27 37.29
CA ARG A 975 44.19 21.79 38.51
C ARG A 975 44.60 23.23 38.77
N LYS A 976 45.89 23.56 38.68
CA LYS A 976 46.40 24.92 38.85
C LYS A 976 45.81 25.86 37.80
N ARG A 977 45.81 25.46 36.52
CA ARG A 977 45.24 26.26 35.41
C ARG A 977 43.76 26.56 35.64
N LEU A 978 42.95 25.55 35.92
CA LEU A 978 41.50 25.71 36.12
C LEU A 978 41.20 26.55 37.35
N LYS A 979 41.95 26.37 38.44
CA LYS A 979 41.87 27.23 39.65
C LYS A 979 42.15 28.69 39.32
N SER A 980 43.25 29.00 38.64
CA SER A 980 43.58 30.38 38.26
C SER A 980 42.52 31.01 37.34
N ARG A 981 42.01 30.25 36.36
CA ARG A 981 40.92 30.74 35.49
C ARG A 981 39.63 31.00 36.27
N PHE A 982 39.29 30.17 37.24
CA PHE A 982 38.12 30.37 38.09
C PHE A 982 38.21 31.68 38.88
N VAL A 983 39.30 31.89 39.63
CA VAL A 983 39.50 33.10 40.44
C VAL A 983 39.44 34.35 39.56
N LEU A 984 40.16 34.35 38.43
CA LEU A 984 40.19 35.49 37.49
C LEU A 984 38.79 35.84 36.97
N ASN A 985 37.97 34.84 36.64
CA ASN A 985 36.65 35.09 36.08
C ASN A 985 35.59 35.44 37.14
N VAL A 986 35.73 34.95 38.38
CA VAL A 986 34.92 35.43 39.52
C VAL A 986 35.16 36.92 39.74
N VAL A 987 36.42 37.36 39.74
CA VAL A 987 36.80 38.77 39.90
C VAL A 987 36.30 39.60 38.71
N ALA A 988 36.50 39.14 37.48
CA ALA A 988 36.03 39.84 36.30
C ALA A 988 34.49 40.01 36.27
N LEU A 989 33.74 38.94 36.58
CA LEU A 989 32.28 38.96 36.60
C LEU A 989 31.74 39.92 37.68
N ALA A 990 32.28 39.85 38.89
CA ALA A 990 31.92 40.77 39.96
C ALA A 990 32.27 42.23 39.60
N GLY A 991 33.41 42.45 38.94
CA GLY A 991 33.80 43.77 38.40
C GLY A 991 32.80 44.33 37.39
N LEU A 992 32.22 43.49 36.52
CA LEU A 992 31.15 43.90 35.60
C LEU A 992 29.88 44.31 36.34
N TYR A 993 29.49 43.59 37.40
CA TYR A 993 28.35 43.98 38.24
C TYR A 993 28.60 45.32 38.93
N ARG A 994 29.80 45.56 39.46
CA ARG A 994 30.18 46.86 40.05
C ARG A 994 30.11 48.00 39.05
N LYS A 995 30.58 47.81 37.81
CA LYS A 995 30.45 48.82 36.74
C LYS A 995 29.00 49.18 36.43
N ARG A 996 28.06 48.27 36.66
CA ARG A 996 26.61 48.47 36.52
C ARG A 996 25.93 48.95 37.81
N ASN A 997 26.70 49.35 38.84
CA ASN A 997 26.22 49.75 40.17
C ASN A 997 25.38 48.66 40.88
N ASP A 998 25.63 47.38 40.59
CA ASP A 998 24.97 46.23 41.23
C ASP A 998 25.90 45.56 42.25
N ASP A 999 26.26 46.30 43.30
CA ASP A 999 27.18 45.86 44.34
C ASP A 999 26.69 44.61 45.08
N SER A 1000 25.37 44.44 45.19
CA SER A 1000 24.77 43.25 45.82
C SER A 1000 25.13 41.96 45.07
N ARG A 1001 25.04 41.96 43.73
CA ARG A 1001 25.44 40.80 42.92
C ARG A 1001 26.96 40.62 42.90
N ALA A 1002 27.74 41.70 42.91
CA ALA A 1002 29.19 41.63 43.02
C ALA A 1002 29.63 40.93 44.32
N MET A 1003 29.10 41.35 45.47
CA MET A 1003 29.38 40.73 46.78
C MET A 1003 28.97 39.25 46.78
N SER A 1004 27.79 38.92 46.25
CA SER A 1004 27.31 37.54 46.14
C SER A 1004 28.25 36.66 45.30
N CYS A 1005 28.81 37.21 44.22
CA CYS A 1005 29.76 36.52 43.35
C CYS A 1005 31.08 36.22 44.08
N TYR A 1006 31.61 37.18 44.85
CA TYR A 1006 32.81 36.95 45.65
C TYR A 1006 32.58 35.94 46.78
N LEU A 1007 31.44 36.03 47.49
CA LEU A 1007 31.09 35.07 48.54
C LEU A 1007 31.03 33.65 47.98
N TYR A 1008 30.38 33.44 46.83
CA TYR A 1008 30.38 32.15 46.15
C TYR A 1008 31.81 31.70 45.77
N GLY A 1009 32.64 32.60 45.27
CA GLY A 1009 34.05 32.31 45.00
C GLY A 1009 34.80 31.78 46.22
N LEU A 1010 34.57 32.35 47.40
CA LEU A 1010 35.18 31.94 48.67
C LEU A 1010 34.56 30.68 49.29
N GLU A 1011 33.33 30.32 48.93
CA GLU A 1011 32.76 29.01 49.28
C GLU A 1011 33.47 27.87 48.53
N VAL A 1012 33.93 28.14 47.31
CA VAL A 1012 34.59 27.17 46.43
C VAL A 1012 36.11 27.11 46.64
N ASP A 1013 36.77 28.27 46.83
CA ASP A 1013 38.20 28.39 47.09
C ASP A 1013 38.46 29.41 48.20
N ASP A 1014 38.47 28.92 49.43
CA ASP A 1014 38.59 29.72 50.64
C ASP A 1014 40.02 30.24 50.92
N LEU A 1015 40.97 29.90 50.03
CA LEU A 1015 42.36 30.35 50.00
C LEU A 1015 42.62 31.42 48.92
N ALA A 1016 41.60 31.83 48.16
CA ALA A 1016 41.73 32.87 47.14
C ALA A 1016 41.82 34.27 47.76
N GLU A 1017 43.03 34.67 48.17
CA GLU A 1017 43.27 35.96 48.83
C GLU A 1017 42.78 37.17 47.99
N GLU A 1018 42.92 37.13 46.67
CA GLU A 1018 42.44 38.19 45.78
C GLU A 1018 40.91 38.39 45.86
N ILE A 1019 40.14 37.33 46.05
CA ILE A 1019 38.68 37.44 46.21
C ILE A 1019 38.35 38.12 47.55
N TYR A 1020 39.07 37.80 48.63
CA TYR A 1020 38.90 38.50 49.91
C TYR A 1020 39.20 40.00 49.78
N GLN A 1021 40.27 40.38 49.09
CA GLN A 1021 40.62 41.78 48.87
C GLN A 1021 39.48 42.54 48.18
N ASN A 1022 38.96 42.02 47.08
CA ASN A 1022 37.88 42.65 46.34
C ASN A 1022 36.56 42.71 47.14
N LEU A 1023 36.26 41.67 47.93
CA LEU A 1023 35.09 41.66 48.81
C LEU A 1023 35.22 42.71 49.93
N MET A 1024 36.40 42.83 50.53
CA MET A 1024 36.69 43.86 51.54
C MET A 1024 36.53 45.27 50.95
N GLU A 1025 37.03 45.51 49.73
CA GLU A 1025 36.83 46.79 49.03
C GLU A 1025 35.34 47.10 48.83
N CYS A 1026 34.53 46.11 48.42
CA CYS A 1026 33.08 46.26 48.28
C CYS A 1026 32.40 46.59 49.62
N TYR A 1027 32.78 45.92 50.71
CA TYR A 1027 32.25 46.23 52.04
C TYR A 1027 32.62 47.63 52.49
N LEU A 1028 33.86 48.07 52.26
CA LEU A 1028 34.31 49.42 52.59
C LEU A 1028 33.58 50.49 51.79
N SER A 1029 33.40 50.31 50.48
CA SER A 1029 32.65 51.25 49.64
C SER A 1029 31.16 51.33 50.02
N ALA A 1030 30.59 50.25 50.56
CA ALA A 1030 29.22 50.20 51.08
C ALA A 1030 29.09 50.67 52.55
N GLY A 1031 30.19 51.09 53.20
CA GLY A 1031 30.20 51.48 54.62
C GLY A 1031 30.09 50.33 55.64
N LEU A 1032 30.17 49.07 55.18
CA LEU A 1032 30.04 47.85 55.99
C LEU A 1032 31.38 47.43 56.62
N ARG A 1033 32.00 48.31 57.43
CA ARG A 1033 33.34 48.11 58.00
C ARG A 1033 33.48 46.82 58.84
N ALA A 1034 32.45 46.47 59.60
CA ALA A 1034 32.45 45.25 60.42
C ALA A 1034 32.57 43.96 59.58
N GLU A 1035 31.95 43.93 58.39
CA GLU A 1035 32.03 42.79 57.47
C GLU A 1035 33.40 42.72 56.78
N ALA A 1036 34.01 43.87 56.45
CA ALA A 1036 35.39 43.91 55.95
C ALA A 1036 36.40 43.33 56.97
N ILE A 1037 36.24 43.66 58.25
CA ILE A 1037 37.06 43.10 59.35
C ILE A 1037 36.86 41.58 59.46
N LYS A 1038 35.61 41.09 59.45
CA LYS A 1038 35.33 39.64 59.49
C LYS A 1038 35.93 38.91 58.28
N ALA A 1039 35.86 39.50 57.09
CA ALA A 1039 36.45 38.92 55.89
C ALA A 1039 37.98 38.82 56.00
N PHE A 1040 38.66 39.82 56.56
CA PHE A 1040 40.09 39.76 56.85
C PHE A 1040 40.46 38.64 57.83
N GLU A 1041 39.76 38.55 58.96
CA GLU A 1041 40.04 37.52 59.97
C GLU A 1041 39.84 36.11 59.41
N ARG A 1042 38.81 35.92 58.58
CA ARG A 1042 38.57 34.66 57.86
C ARG A 1042 39.71 34.37 56.87
N CYS A 1043 40.13 35.35 56.07
CA CYS A 1043 41.26 35.22 55.14
C CYS A 1043 42.55 34.80 55.86
N LYS A 1044 42.90 35.53 56.94
CA LYS A 1044 44.08 35.25 57.78
C LYS A 1044 44.06 33.84 58.36
N LYS A 1045 42.92 33.42 58.92
CA LYS A 1045 42.75 32.07 59.46
C LYS A 1045 42.96 31.01 58.38
N ASN A 1046 42.32 31.17 57.23
CA ASN A 1046 42.35 30.16 56.17
C ASN A 1046 43.72 30.06 55.50
N LEU A 1047 44.40 31.18 55.21
CA LEU A 1047 45.76 31.17 54.68
C LEU A 1047 46.77 30.54 55.64
N ALA A 1048 46.63 30.80 56.95
CA ALA A 1048 47.48 30.19 57.96
C ALA A 1048 47.29 28.66 58.05
N ILE A 1049 46.04 28.18 57.97
CA ILE A 1049 45.72 26.76 58.02
C ILE A 1049 46.14 26.05 56.72
N GLY A 1050 45.75 26.59 55.56
CA GLY A 1050 45.88 25.91 54.28
C GLY A 1050 47.24 26.05 53.61
N LEU A 1051 47.88 27.23 53.71
CA LEU A 1051 49.13 27.55 53.02
C LEU A 1051 50.30 27.86 53.97
N ARG A 1052 50.03 28.04 55.27
CA ARG A 1052 51.01 28.44 56.30
C ARG A 1052 51.72 29.76 55.98
N VAL A 1053 51.00 30.69 55.36
CA VAL A 1053 51.49 32.04 55.02
C VAL A 1053 50.60 33.12 55.64
N PRO A 1054 51.15 34.30 56.00
CA PRO A 1054 50.35 35.45 56.42
C PRO A 1054 49.65 36.12 55.23
N PRO A 1055 48.59 36.94 55.47
CA PRO A 1055 48.02 37.80 54.44
C PRO A 1055 49.06 38.76 53.83
N SER A 1056 48.92 39.04 52.54
CA SER A 1056 49.73 39.98 51.78
C SER A 1056 49.57 41.43 52.29
N PRO A 1057 50.56 42.31 52.00
CA PRO A 1057 50.50 43.72 52.40
C PRO A 1057 49.24 44.46 51.93
N LYS A 1058 48.74 44.13 50.73
CA LYS A 1058 47.51 44.71 50.17
C LYS A 1058 46.29 44.36 51.02
N THR A 1059 46.18 43.11 51.45
CA THR A 1059 45.08 42.64 52.32
C THR A 1059 45.13 43.31 53.70
N THR A 1060 46.33 43.49 54.27
CA THR A 1060 46.52 44.20 55.54
C THR A 1060 46.17 45.69 55.43
N ALA A 1061 46.52 46.35 54.33
CA ALA A 1061 46.15 47.76 54.10
C ALA A 1061 44.63 47.97 54.05
N LEU A 1062 43.88 47.04 53.44
CA LEU A 1062 42.41 47.09 53.43
C LEU A 1062 41.81 46.90 54.83
N TYR A 1063 42.44 46.08 55.68
CA TYR A 1063 42.05 45.93 57.08
C TYR A 1063 42.30 47.20 57.89
N GLU A 1064 43.46 47.84 57.72
CA GLU A 1064 43.76 49.13 58.36
C GLU A 1064 42.78 50.23 57.93
N ALA A 1065 42.36 50.23 56.65
CA ALA A 1065 41.34 51.14 56.15
C ALA A 1065 39.95 50.87 56.75
N ALA A 1066 39.65 49.64 57.16
CA ALA A 1066 38.40 49.27 57.83
C ALA A 1066 38.35 49.71 59.32
N LEU A 1067 39.53 49.88 59.94
CA LEU A 1067 39.67 50.31 61.34
C LEU A 1067 39.60 51.84 61.53
N LYS A 1068 39.90 52.60 60.48
CA LYS A 1068 39.69 54.06 60.39
C LYS A 1068 38.25 54.33 60.00
#